data_AF-A0A8H3AWD8-F1
#
_entry.id   AF-A0A8H3AWD8-F1
#
_cell.length_a   1.000
_cell.length_b   1.000
_cell.length_c   1.000
_cell.angle_alpha   90.00
_cell.angle_beta   90.00
_cell.angle_gamma   90.00
#
_symmetry.space_group_name_H-M   'P 1'
#
loop_
_entity.id
_entity.type
_entity.pdbx_description
1 polymer ?
#
loop_
_entity_poly.entity_id
_entity_poly.type
_entity_poly.pdbx_seq_one_letter_code
_entity_poly.pdbx_strand_id
1 'polypeptide(L)'
;MNKYLIQSIGKDVLEKKFGITKPTRYFVGGTKHYSWPKGAGSDNIKDIPVDINARLDSSELDKLLQECLNEKRAVYAVVAIMGSTEHGAVDPIKDVYELRQKYQKLGLSFAIHGDAAWGGYFTSLLHEERQGRSLPMDPHNKYVPELALSAHTRTQLEHLRYADSITIDPHKSGYIPYPAGGLCYRDGRMRFLVTWLNPDVYKDSDGDEGMGVYGVEGSKPGAAPVAAWISHRVIGLHKNGYGSLLGEAMFSCTKMYTHWVTMDMDDPNLIVVPMNPLPAECQGKSQAEIQKEREYIRDHIVNRPNLELVRDEKAMKLVHEMGSDLSINAFACNFRLANGQINQDVVESNYLNTRIYERLSVTKIEDNIFDKPLFIMSTSMEQKVYGECCNHLKKRLGLVGEQDLDILVNCVMSPFPTVANFTKEVADAFKKIAHEEIQKCLFRNTITEDDFRFIVQGTDKPYLTLLPMFNMANYRHQLILSCDLPQNVLETYRAERAKDPSAVFYIGTTKDVKLESILAGSFDAMLEKGLPAKNQPPPQRCASDFKVTNIKVLKNTPIDSKYLDRSFPDHMYFYLYGTKDQRHIEHMLVSSSNAQLTSDQVNLNLSNGTLSEADLAKGLILRLDTIHENIVLPVLPPNTPPFFKPEKELKVSIFRDPHAADAHGPGLTTPLSTATPIASGTMKLGKMTYTDSTLLNGNPALDGTLEEKEGVSGKTLEERLKATRRNFIAEDPQNIDPYYKRRDKKAAWRHYLEDKMSTIGHDTAGGGPHQSHHHHQSHHIQ
;
A
#
# COMPACT_ATOMS: atom_id res chain seq x y z
N MET A 1 -24.64 -29.71 29.90
CA MET A 1 -24.29 -28.32 30.31
C MET A 1 -25.08 -27.25 29.55
N ASN A 2 -25.95 -27.61 28.61
CA ASN A 2 -26.46 -26.76 27.53
C ASN A 2 -26.97 -25.38 27.97
N LYS A 3 -27.79 -25.29 29.02
CA LYS A 3 -28.32 -24.01 29.54
C LYS A 3 -27.26 -23.01 30.07
N TYR A 4 -25.99 -23.42 30.19
CA TYR A 4 -24.90 -22.60 30.71
C TYR A 4 -23.77 -22.38 29.70
N LEU A 5 -23.82 -23.01 28.53
CA LEU A 5 -22.77 -22.94 27.52
C LEU A 5 -22.87 -21.65 26.70
N ILE A 6 -21.73 -21.04 26.36
CA ILE A 6 -21.71 -19.85 25.49
C ILE A 6 -22.29 -20.14 24.10
N GLN A 7 -22.26 -21.39 23.65
CA GLN A 7 -22.91 -21.86 22.43
C GLN A 7 -24.44 -21.64 22.48
N SER A 8 -25.06 -21.70 23.66
CA SER A 8 -26.51 -21.53 23.84
C SER A 8 -26.93 -20.12 24.25
N ILE A 9 -26.20 -19.49 25.17
CA ILE A 9 -26.62 -18.21 25.78
C ILE A 9 -25.82 -17.00 25.28
N GLY A 10 -24.78 -17.22 24.48
CA GLY A 10 -23.83 -16.19 24.06
C GLY A 10 -22.83 -15.82 25.17
N LYS A 11 -21.63 -15.40 24.78
CA LYS A 11 -20.58 -15.06 25.74
C LYS A 11 -20.93 -13.84 26.60
N ASP A 12 -21.59 -12.83 26.02
CA ASP A 12 -21.82 -11.53 26.69
C ASP A 12 -22.78 -11.67 27.87
N VAL A 13 -23.76 -12.58 27.76
CA VAL A 13 -24.69 -12.91 28.85
C VAL A 13 -23.93 -13.52 30.03
N LEU A 14 -22.97 -14.41 29.74
CA LEU A 14 -22.13 -15.04 30.74
C LEU A 14 -21.17 -14.00 31.37
N GLU A 15 -20.47 -13.21 30.55
CA GLU A 15 -19.55 -12.16 31.00
C GLU A 15 -20.26 -11.14 31.90
N LYS A 16 -21.44 -10.66 31.51
CA LYS A 16 -22.26 -9.75 32.33
C LYS A 16 -22.67 -10.37 33.66
N LYS A 17 -23.06 -11.65 33.67
CA LYS A 17 -23.45 -12.36 34.89
C LYS A 17 -22.30 -12.49 35.90
N PHE A 18 -21.07 -12.63 35.41
CA PHE A 18 -19.86 -12.75 36.24
C PHE A 18 -19.14 -11.41 36.45
N GLY A 19 -19.70 -10.29 35.99
CA GLY A 19 -19.08 -8.97 36.14
C GLY A 19 -17.75 -8.81 35.37
N ILE A 20 -17.58 -9.56 34.28
CA ILE A 20 -16.40 -9.44 33.41
C ILE A 20 -16.60 -8.22 32.51
N THR A 21 -15.84 -7.15 32.79
CA THR A 21 -15.96 -5.88 32.07
C THR A 21 -14.88 -5.66 31.02
N LYS A 22 -13.82 -6.47 31.05
CA LYS A 22 -12.71 -6.40 30.09
C LYS A 22 -12.86 -7.52 29.08
N PRO A 23 -13.03 -7.22 27.77
CA PRO A 23 -13.16 -8.25 26.76
C PRO A 23 -11.87 -9.07 26.68
N THR A 24 -12.05 -10.38 26.57
CA THR A 24 -10.96 -11.35 26.41
C THR A 24 -10.26 -11.13 25.06
N ARG A 25 -8.93 -11.24 25.04
CA ARG A 25 -8.10 -10.92 23.86
C ARG A 25 -7.64 -12.14 23.08
N TYR A 26 -7.49 -11.97 21.78
CA TYR A 26 -6.63 -12.80 20.92
C TYR A 26 -5.36 -12.02 20.60
N PHE A 27 -4.22 -12.67 20.64
CA PHE A 27 -2.97 -12.11 20.13
C PHE A 27 -2.55 -12.85 18.87
N VAL A 28 -2.26 -12.09 17.81
CA VAL A 28 -1.88 -12.64 16.50
C VAL A 28 -0.75 -11.76 15.95
N GLY A 29 0.23 -12.35 15.27
CA GLY A 29 1.28 -11.56 14.59
C GLY A 29 0.67 -10.50 13.66
N GLY A 30 1.24 -9.29 13.62
CA GLY A 30 0.69 -8.16 12.85
C GLY A 30 0.46 -8.48 11.37
N THR A 31 1.28 -9.37 10.81
CA THR A 31 1.24 -9.86 9.42
C THR A 31 0.24 -11.01 9.17
N LYS A 32 -0.73 -11.17 10.07
CA LYS A 32 -1.79 -12.18 10.00
C LYS A 32 -2.59 -12.16 8.70
N HIS A 33 -3.02 -13.34 8.28
CA HIS A 33 -4.00 -13.49 7.21
C HIS A 33 -5.37 -12.91 7.62
N TYR A 34 -6.11 -12.36 6.65
CA TYR A 34 -7.38 -11.68 6.87
C TYR A 34 -8.48 -12.55 7.51
N SER A 35 -8.31 -13.88 7.52
CA SER A 35 -9.25 -14.82 8.16
C SER A 35 -9.42 -14.56 9.66
N TRP A 36 -8.38 -14.08 10.34
CA TRP A 36 -8.39 -13.81 11.78
C TRP A 36 -9.36 -12.68 12.17
N PRO A 37 -9.22 -11.45 11.66
CA PRO A 37 -10.16 -10.36 11.99
C PRO A 37 -11.61 -10.65 11.60
N LYS A 38 -11.85 -11.52 10.61
CA LYS A 38 -13.21 -11.90 10.17
C LYS A 38 -14.01 -12.68 11.22
N GLY A 39 -13.35 -13.52 12.02
CA GLY A 39 -14.03 -14.53 12.87
C GLY A 39 -14.15 -14.20 14.36
N ALA A 40 -13.26 -13.36 14.90
CA ALA A 40 -13.14 -13.14 16.36
C ALA A 40 -13.68 -11.78 16.85
N GLY A 41 -14.21 -10.95 15.94
CA GLY A 41 -14.42 -9.52 16.16
C GLY A 41 -13.08 -8.78 16.19
N SER A 42 -12.84 -7.92 15.19
CA SER A 42 -11.54 -7.28 14.97
C SER A 42 -10.98 -6.58 16.20
N ASP A 43 -11.84 -5.94 16.99
CA ASP A 43 -11.44 -5.19 18.18
C ASP A 43 -10.93 -6.07 19.33
N ASN A 44 -11.25 -7.37 19.31
CA ASN A 44 -10.74 -8.34 20.29
C ASN A 44 -9.38 -8.93 19.89
N ILE A 45 -8.97 -8.75 18.62
CA ILE A 45 -7.65 -9.13 18.15
C ILE A 45 -6.69 -7.98 18.40
N LYS A 46 -5.64 -8.25 19.16
CA LYS A 46 -4.53 -7.33 19.34
C LYS A 46 -3.34 -7.85 18.56
N ASP A 47 -2.88 -7.02 17.62
CA ASP A 47 -1.71 -7.32 16.81
C ASP A 47 -0.45 -7.28 17.66
N ILE A 48 0.37 -8.31 17.49
CA ILE A 48 1.74 -8.34 18.02
C ILE A 48 2.64 -7.72 16.96
N PRO A 49 3.46 -6.71 17.30
CA PRO A 49 4.46 -6.17 16.39
C PRO A 49 5.39 -7.26 15.82
N VAL A 50 6.00 -6.96 14.67
CA VAL A 50 6.94 -7.87 14.01
C VAL A 50 8.37 -7.33 14.01
N ASP A 51 9.33 -8.25 13.99
CA ASP A 51 10.74 -7.96 13.80
C ASP A 51 11.05 -7.56 12.35
N ILE A 52 12.31 -7.25 12.08
CA ILE A 52 12.77 -6.86 10.73
C ILE A 52 12.62 -7.95 9.66
N ASN A 53 12.37 -9.20 10.05
CA ASN A 53 12.11 -10.35 9.16
C ASN A 53 10.61 -10.66 9.03
N ALA A 54 9.74 -9.75 9.50
CA ALA A 54 8.29 -9.93 9.51
C ALA A 54 7.80 -11.11 10.36
N ARG A 55 8.59 -11.53 11.36
CA ARG A 55 8.22 -12.54 12.36
C ARG A 55 7.68 -11.83 13.62
N LEU A 56 6.74 -12.44 14.33
CA LEU A 56 6.24 -11.96 15.61
C LEU A 56 7.38 -11.66 16.60
N ASP A 57 7.36 -10.47 17.22
CA ASP A 57 8.30 -10.07 18.25
C ASP A 57 7.87 -10.62 19.63
N SER A 58 8.62 -11.61 20.13
CA SER A 58 8.32 -12.28 21.40
C SER A 58 8.49 -11.35 22.62
N SER A 59 9.32 -10.31 22.52
CA SER A 59 9.49 -9.31 23.58
C SER A 59 8.28 -8.38 23.69
N GLU A 60 7.67 -8.02 22.57
CA GLU A 60 6.43 -7.24 22.55
C GLU A 60 5.23 -8.09 23.02
N LEU A 61 5.19 -9.38 22.65
CA LEU A 61 4.20 -10.31 23.21
C LEU A 61 4.32 -10.41 24.73
N ASP A 62 5.52 -10.48 25.28
CA ASP A 62 5.72 -10.53 26.74
C ASP A 62 5.12 -9.29 27.43
N LYS A 63 5.33 -8.09 26.86
CA LYS A 63 4.74 -6.84 27.39
C LYS A 63 3.20 -6.88 27.36
N LEU A 64 2.61 -7.32 26.24
CA LEU A 64 1.16 -7.43 26.08
C LEU A 64 0.52 -8.46 27.04
N LEU A 65 1.20 -9.57 27.28
CA LEU A 65 0.76 -10.57 28.27
C LEU A 65 0.87 -10.04 29.70
N GLN A 66 1.94 -9.28 30.02
CA GLN A 66 2.09 -8.63 31.32
C GLN A 66 0.98 -7.61 31.57
N GLU A 67 0.61 -6.83 30.55
CA GLU A 67 -0.54 -5.92 30.61
C GLU A 67 -1.81 -6.70 30.96
N CYS A 68 -2.11 -7.79 30.23
CA CYS A 68 -3.27 -8.62 30.50
C CYS A 68 -3.29 -9.21 31.92
N LEU A 69 -2.14 -9.67 32.41
CA LEU A 69 -1.99 -10.18 33.78
C LEU A 69 -2.30 -9.09 34.81
N ASN A 70 -1.68 -7.91 34.69
CA ASN A 70 -1.89 -6.77 35.58
C ASN A 70 -3.36 -6.33 35.59
N GLU A 71 -3.96 -6.38 34.42
CA GLU A 71 -5.34 -5.96 34.20
C GLU A 71 -6.39 -7.00 34.57
N LYS A 72 -5.98 -8.24 34.90
CA LYS A 72 -6.86 -9.42 35.02
C LYS A 72 -7.73 -9.62 33.78
N ARG A 73 -7.17 -9.35 32.59
CA ARG A 73 -7.81 -9.54 31.30
C ARG A 73 -7.45 -10.92 30.77
N ALA A 74 -8.46 -11.73 30.45
CA ALA A 74 -8.24 -13.07 29.93
C ALA A 74 -7.68 -13.02 28.49
N VAL A 75 -6.99 -14.09 28.10
CA VAL A 75 -6.44 -14.30 26.76
C VAL A 75 -6.97 -15.63 26.23
N TYR A 76 -7.68 -15.60 25.10
CA TYR A 76 -8.19 -16.81 24.46
C TYR A 76 -7.05 -17.63 23.86
N ALA A 77 -6.29 -17.00 22.96
CA ALA A 77 -5.20 -17.65 22.28
C ALA A 77 -4.11 -16.66 21.84
N VAL A 78 -2.90 -17.20 21.71
CA VAL A 78 -1.81 -16.61 20.94
C VAL A 78 -1.65 -17.43 19.66
N VAL A 79 -1.64 -16.75 18.51
CA VAL A 79 -1.49 -17.36 17.20
C VAL A 79 -0.07 -17.10 16.70
N ALA A 80 0.67 -18.18 16.43
CA ALA A 80 1.96 -18.14 15.76
C ALA A 80 1.77 -18.49 14.28
N ILE A 81 2.21 -17.61 13.39
CA ILE A 81 2.13 -17.77 11.94
C ILE A 81 3.35 -18.59 11.47
N MET A 82 3.10 -19.78 10.95
CA MET A 82 4.13 -20.71 10.52
C MET A 82 4.22 -20.67 9.00
N GLY A 83 4.83 -19.60 8.48
CA GLY A 83 4.88 -19.31 7.04
C GLY A 83 3.87 -18.22 6.66
N SER A 84 4.23 -16.96 6.87
CA SER A 84 3.38 -15.80 6.56
C SER A 84 3.06 -15.69 5.06
N THR A 85 1.86 -15.19 4.74
CA THR A 85 1.34 -15.17 3.36
C THR A 85 2.22 -14.38 2.40
N GLU A 86 2.81 -13.28 2.88
CA GLU A 86 3.52 -12.31 2.03
C GLU A 86 5.04 -12.53 1.98
N HIS A 87 5.62 -13.24 2.97
CA HIS A 87 7.08 -13.36 3.12
C HIS A 87 7.57 -14.76 3.45
N GLY A 88 6.66 -15.71 3.72
CA GLY A 88 7.02 -17.04 4.16
C GLY A 88 7.68 -17.07 5.54
N ALA A 89 7.57 -16.00 6.33
CA ALA A 89 8.23 -15.86 7.63
C ALA A 89 7.67 -16.85 8.65
N VAL A 90 8.53 -17.40 9.51
CA VAL A 90 8.15 -18.37 10.53
C VAL A 90 8.29 -17.77 11.93
N ASP A 91 7.16 -17.59 12.62
CA ASP A 91 7.11 -17.01 13.96
C ASP A 91 7.85 -17.88 15.00
N PRO A 92 8.40 -17.26 16.06
CA PRO A 92 9.10 -17.96 17.13
C PRO A 92 8.14 -18.69 18.08
N ILE A 93 7.45 -19.73 17.61
CA ILE A 93 6.48 -20.49 18.42
C ILE A 93 7.09 -21.14 19.66
N LYS A 94 8.41 -21.44 19.65
CA LYS A 94 9.15 -21.86 20.84
C LYS A 94 9.05 -20.81 21.94
N ASP A 95 9.26 -19.54 21.61
CA ASP A 95 9.21 -18.44 22.58
C ASP A 95 7.77 -18.22 23.07
N VAL A 96 6.78 -18.33 22.18
CA VAL A 96 5.35 -18.29 22.57
C VAL A 96 5.03 -19.40 23.58
N TYR A 97 5.54 -20.61 23.36
CA TYR A 97 5.40 -21.72 24.30
C TYR A 97 6.07 -21.43 25.65
N GLU A 98 7.31 -20.92 25.65
CA GLU A 98 8.03 -20.54 26.86
C GLU A 98 7.33 -19.43 27.65
N LEU A 99 6.77 -18.43 26.96
CA LEU A 99 5.93 -17.39 27.55
C LEU A 99 4.66 -17.97 28.16
N ARG A 100 3.99 -18.93 27.51
CA ARG A 100 2.85 -19.63 28.13
C ARG A 100 3.24 -20.28 29.44
N GLN A 101 4.38 -21.00 29.47
CA GLN A 101 4.87 -21.64 30.69
C GLN A 101 5.23 -20.63 31.80
N LYS A 102 5.80 -19.47 31.43
CA LYS A 102 6.07 -18.36 32.36
C LYS A 102 4.78 -17.82 32.97
N TYR A 103 3.81 -17.43 32.15
CA TYR A 103 2.58 -16.80 32.60
C TYR A 103 1.64 -17.75 33.34
N GLN A 104 1.64 -19.04 33.02
CA GLN A 104 0.86 -20.03 33.77
C GLN A 104 1.27 -20.10 35.25
N LYS A 105 2.57 -19.96 35.54
CA LYS A 105 3.07 -19.87 36.92
C LYS A 105 2.60 -18.60 37.64
N LEU A 106 2.26 -17.56 36.88
CA LEU A 106 1.76 -16.28 37.38
C LEU A 106 0.23 -16.20 37.41
N GLY A 107 -0.48 -17.26 36.98
CA GLY A 107 -1.94 -17.33 36.99
C GLY A 107 -2.64 -16.87 35.70
N LEU A 108 -1.91 -16.65 34.61
CA LEU A 108 -2.46 -16.36 33.27
C LEU A 108 -2.17 -17.51 32.30
N SER A 109 -3.16 -17.98 31.55
CA SER A 109 -3.01 -19.04 30.54
C SER A 109 -3.73 -18.67 29.26
N PHE A 110 -3.32 -19.29 28.15
CA PHE A 110 -3.91 -19.12 26.82
C PHE A 110 -3.67 -20.35 25.96
N ALA A 111 -4.51 -20.56 24.94
CA ALA A 111 -4.25 -21.56 23.90
C ALA A 111 -3.16 -21.09 22.93
N ILE A 112 -2.39 -22.01 22.36
CA ILE A 112 -1.47 -21.74 21.26
C ILE A 112 -2.06 -22.33 20.00
N HIS A 113 -2.24 -21.49 18.97
CA HIS A 113 -2.60 -21.95 17.63
C HIS A 113 -1.43 -21.73 16.67
N GLY A 114 -1.01 -22.79 15.99
CA GLY A 114 -0.08 -22.68 14.86
C GLY A 114 -0.85 -22.48 13.57
N ASP A 115 -0.85 -21.26 13.02
CA ASP A 115 -1.35 -21.02 11.67
C ASP A 115 -0.30 -21.50 10.66
N ALA A 116 -0.31 -22.80 10.38
CA ALA A 116 0.61 -23.46 9.47
C ALA A 116 -0.06 -23.79 8.13
N ALA A 117 -1.02 -22.96 7.71
CA ALA A 117 -1.70 -23.15 6.42
C ALA A 117 -0.69 -23.28 5.28
N TRP A 118 0.35 -22.43 5.26
CA TRP A 118 1.48 -22.55 4.34
C TRP A 118 2.58 -23.49 4.85
N GLY A 119 3.11 -23.28 6.06
CA GLY A 119 4.32 -23.97 6.52
C GLY A 119 4.12 -25.40 7.01
N GLY A 120 2.88 -25.88 7.13
CA GLY A 120 2.59 -27.17 7.75
C GLY A 120 3.22 -28.37 7.04
N TYR A 121 3.19 -28.41 5.69
CA TYR A 121 3.80 -29.50 4.94
C TYR A 121 5.33 -29.51 5.01
N PHE A 122 5.98 -28.38 5.28
CA PHE A 122 7.45 -28.31 5.44
C PHE A 122 7.94 -29.08 6.67
N THR A 123 7.07 -29.48 7.59
CA THR A 123 7.41 -30.41 8.68
C THR A 123 7.87 -31.78 8.16
N SER A 124 7.55 -32.16 6.91
CA SER A 124 8.08 -33.38 6.27
C SER A 124 9.60 -33.42 6.23
N LEU A 125 10.29 -32.26 6.14
CA LEU A 125 11.75 -32.12 6.17
C LEU A 125 12.37 -32.54 7.53
N LEU A 126 11.55 -32.67 8.58
CA LEU A 126 11.96 -33.08 9.93
C LEU A 126 11.80 -34.58 10.16
N HIS A 127 11.12 -35.30 9.27
CA HIS A 127 10.72 -36.69 9.49
C HIS A 127 11.52 -37.66 8.62
N GLU A 128 12.21 -38.59 9.26
CA GLU A 128 12.90 -39.69 8.60
C GLU A 128 11.92 -40.67 7.93
N GLU A 129 12.32 -41.28 6.81
CA GLU A 129 11.54 -42.33 6.16
C GLU A 129 11.57 -43.61 7.02
N ARG A 130 10.43 -44.28 7.20
CA ARG A 130 10.34 -45.50 8.02
C ARG A 130 10.98 -46.74 7.37
N GLN A 131 11.30 -46.70 6.08
CA GLN A 131 11.97 -47.78 5.35
C GLN A 131 12.99 -47.19 4.39
N GLY A 132 14.25 -47.62 4.48
CA GLY A 132 15.35 -47.03 3.71
C GLY A 132 15.21 -47.32 2.21
N ARG A 133 15.04 -46.27 1.41
CA ARG A 133 15.19 -46.32 -0.05
C ARG A 133 16.53 -45.70 -0.45
N SER A 134 17.23 -46.34 -1.36
CA SER A 134 18.42 -45.79 -2.01
C SER A 134 18.02 -44.74 -3.05
N LEU A 135 18.81 -43.66 -3.12
CA LEU A 135 18.63 -42.58 -4.09
C LEU A 135 18.71 -43.12 -5.53
N PRO A 136 17.80 -42.72 -6.43
CA PRO A 136 17.93 -43.06 -7.85
C PRO A 136 19.09 -42.29 -8.49
N MET A 137 19.72 -42.90 -9.51
CA MET A 137 20.72 -42.23 -10.34
C MET A 137 20.06 -41.23 -11.30
N ASP A 138 20.71 -40.07 -11.53
CA ASP A 138 20.34 -39.05 -12.53
C ASP A 138 21.23 -39.17 -13.79
N PRO A 139 20.84 -39.97 -14.80
CA PRO A 139 21.63 -40.16 -16.02
C PRO A 139 21.50 -39.02 -17.04
N HIS A 140 20.73 -37.95 -16.75
CA HIS A 140 20.35 -36.95 -17.77
C HIS A 140 20.64 -35.49 -17.39
N ASN A 141 21.39 -35.23 -16.32
CA ASN A 141 21.84 -33.88 -15.95
C ASN A 141 20.67 -32.93 -15.62
N LYS A 142 19.63 -33.45 -14.96
CA LYS A 142 18.42 -32.70 -14.55
C LYS A 142 18.35 -32.46 -13.04
N TYR A 143 19.44 -32.73 -12.32
CA TYR A 143 19.54 -32.64 -10.87
C TYR A 143 19.17 -31.26 -10.28
N VAL A 144 18.24 -31.27 -9.34
CA VAL A 144 17.91 -30.12 -8.47
C VAL A 144 18.29 -30.50 -7.03
N PRO A 145 19.14 -29.72 -6.35
CA PRO A 145 19.49 -29.94 -4.95
C PRO A 145 18.30 -29.68 -4.03
N GLU A 146 18.23 -30.43 -2.92
CA GLU A 146 17.34 -30.13 -1.81
C GLU A 146 17.99 -29.12 -0.85
N LEU A 147 17.26 -28.10 -0.42
CA LEU A 147 17.70 -27.18 0.62
C LEU A 147 17.17 -27.60 2.00
N ALA A 148 18.07 -27.71 2.97
CA ALA A 148 17.69 -27.90 4.36
C ALA A 148 17.10 -26.62 4.97
N LEU A 149 16.22 -26.79 5.96
CA LEU A 149 15.69 -25.69 6.77
C LEU A 149 16.82 -24.94 7.50
N SER A 150 16.68 -23.61 7.60
CA SER A 150 17.51 -22.80 8.48
C SER A 150 17.39 -23.25 9.95
N ALA A 151 18.38 -22.92 10.78
CA ALA A 151 18.36 -23.29 12.20
C ALA A 151 17.14 -22.73 12.94
N HIS A 152 16.74 -21.49 12.63
CA HIS A 152 15.53 -20.87 13.14
C HIS A 152 14.29 -21.66 12.71
N THR A 153 14.08 -21.81 11.40
CA THR A 153 12.88 -22.46 10.84
C THR A 153 12.73 -23.89 11.33
N ARG A 154 13.82 -24.67 11.36
CA ARG A 154 13.85 -26.02 11.93
C ARG A 154 13.34 -26.03 13.37
N THR A 155 13.92 -25.17 14.21
CA THR A 155 13.56 -25.08 15.64
C THR A 155 12.07 -24.78 15.80
N GLN A 156 11.54 -23.82 15.04
CA GLN A 156 10.14 -23.42 15.21
C GLN A 156 9.16 -24.49 14.68
N LEU A 157 9.47 -25.14 13.56
CA LEU A 157 8.64 -26.23 13.03
C LEU A 157 8.66 -27.46 13.97
N GLU A 158 9.77 -27.77 14.64
CA GLU A 158 9.83 -28.82 15.66
C GLU A 158 8.93 -28.51 16.88
N HIS A 159 8.76 -27.23 17.21
CA HIS A 159 7.95 -26.77 18.34
C HIS A 159 6.45 -26.67 18.02
N LEU A 160 6.02 -26.83 16.76
CA LEU A 160 4.59 -26.90 16.39
C LEU A 160 3.82 -27.95 17.20
N ARG A 161 4.48 -29.05 17.59
CA ARG A 161 3.89 -30.12 18.41
C ARG A 161 3.35 -29.68 19.78
N TYR A 162 3.73 -28.48 20.25
CA TYR A 162 3.27 -27.90 21.51
C TYR A 162 2.07 -26.97 21.36
N ALA A 163 1.66 -26.65 20.12
CA ALA A 163 0.42 -25.95 19.84
C ALA A 163 -0.79 -26.82 20.23
N ASP A 164 -1.87 -26.19 20.68
CA ASP A 164 -3.11 -26.88 21.03
C ASP A 164 -3.94 -27.21 19.77
N SER A 165 -3.81 -26.37 18.74
CA SER A 165 -4.35 -26.63 17.40
C SER A 165 -3.44 -26.07 16.30
N ILE A 166 -3.52 -26.69 15.11
CA ILE A 166 -2.72 -26.32 13.94
C ILE A 166 -3.62 -26.29 12.71
N THR A 167 -3.65 -25.15 12.01
CA THR A 167 -4.21 -25.07 10.66
C THR A 167 -3.16 -25.55 9.66
N ILE A 168 -3.55 -26.33 8.64
CA ILE A 168 -2.67 -26.79 7.56
C ILE A 168 -3.47 -26.92 6.27
N ASP A 169 -2.93 -26.44 5.14
CA ASP A 169 -3.65 -26.48 3.87
C ASP A 169 -2.98 -27.42 2.85
N PRO A 170 -3.56 -28.62 2.65
CA PRO A 170 -3.24 -29.48 1.51
C PRO A 170 -3.27 -28.77 0.16
N HIS A 171 -4.18 -27.80 -0.04
CA HIS A 171 -4.28 -27.04 -1.30
C HIS A 171 -3.26 -25.91 -1.48
N LYS A 172 -2.32 -25.75 -0.53
CA LYS A 172 -1.19 -24.82 -0.61
C LYS A 172 0.09 -25.59 -0.90
N SER A 173 0.98 -25.72 0.09
CA SER A 173 2.24 -26.44 0.00
C SER A 173 2.09 -27.96 -0.07
N GLY A 174 0.86 -28.48 0.03
CA GLY A 174 0.53 -29.88 -0.18
C GLY A 174 0.31 -30.28 -1.64
N TYR A 175 0.29 -29.34 -2.60
CA TYR A 175 0.09 -29.61 -4.04
C TYR A 175 -1.22 -30.35 -4.38
N ILE A 176 -2.22 -30.29 -3.51
CA ILE A 176 -3.53 -30.92 -3.75
C ILE A 176 -4.48 -29.87 -4.35
N PRO A 177 -5.35 -30.21 -5.31
CA PRO A 177 -6.28 -29.22 -5.87
C PRO A 177 -7.24 -28.65 -4.81
N TYR A 178 -7.62 -27.38 -4.99
CA TYR A 178 -8.71 -26.79 -4.22
C TYR A 178 -10.03 -27.56 -4.43
N PRO A 179 -10.90 -27.67 -3.41
CA PRO A 179 -10.70 -27.24 -2.02
C PRO A 179 -10.11 -28.37 -1.13
N ALA A 180 -9.10 -28.05 -0.33
CA ALA A 180 -8.57 -28.94 0.70
C ALA A 180 -7.81 -28.17 1.80
N GLY A 181 -8.52 -27.83 2.89
CA GLY A 181 -7.94 -27.31 4.14
C GLY A 181 -7.99 -28.33 5.27
N GLY A 182 -7.28 -28.06 6.36
CA GLY A 182 -7.15 -28.98 7.50
C GLY A 182 -6.96 -28.25 8.84
N LEU A 183 -7.55 -28.83 9.88
CA LEU A 183 -7.39 -28.40 11.27
C LEU A 183 -7.06 -29.62 12.12
N CYS A 184 -5.91 -29.57 12.80
CA CYS A 184 -5.44 -30.61 13.70
C CYS A 184 -5.54 -30.11 15.14
N TYR A 185 -6.16 -30.89 16.02
CA TYR A 185 -6.12 -30.64 17.46
C TYR A 185 -5.07 -31.55 18.08
N ARG A 186 -4.21 -31.00 18.96
CA ARG A 186 -3.27 -31.80 19.74
C ARG A 186 -4.00 -32.81 20.62
N ASP A 187 -5.11 -32.36 21.21
CA ASP A 187 -6.06 -33.21 21.92
C ASP A 187 -7.39 -33.22 21.18
N GLY A 188 -7.74 -34.37 20.61
CA GLY A 188 -8.97 -34.53 19.83
C GLY A 188 -10.24 -34.18 20.61
N ARG A 189 -10.23 -34.15 21.94
CA ARG A 189 -11.39 -33.77 22.76
C ARG A 189 -11.78 -32.30 22.58
N MET A 190 -10.87 -31.43 22.12
CA MET A 190 -11.17 -30.02 21.84
C MET A 190 -12.28 -29.85 20.78
N ARG A 191 -12.44 -30.82 19.87
CA ARG A 191 -13.48 -30.79 18.83
C ARG A 191 -14.91 -30.74 19.40
N PHE A 192 -15.12 -31.19 20.64
CA PHE A 192 -16.45 -31.16 21.26
C PHE A 192 -16.84 -29.74 21.71
N LEU A 193 -15.88 -28.81 21.86
CA LEU A 193 -16.14 -27.42 22.26
C LEU A 193 -16.93 -26.61 21.22
N VAL A 194 -16.98 -27.08 19.97
CA VAL A 194 -17.82 -26.49 18.91
C VAL A 194 -19.20 -27.16 18.81
N THR A 195 -19.54 -28.03 19.77
CA THR A 195 -20.80 -28.80 19.79
C THR A 195 -21.51 -28.67 21.14
N TRP A 196 -22.70 -29.27 21.27
CA TRP A 196 -23.39 -29.51 22.55
C TRP A 196 -23.19 -30.93 23.07
N LEU A 197 -22.35 -31.72 22.41
CA LEU A 197 -22.11 -33.12 22.72
C LEU A 197 -20.99 -33.25 23.76
N ASN A 198 -21.08 -34.28 24.59
CA ASN A 198 -19.97 -34.73 25.43
C ASN A 198 -19.28 -35.92 24.74
N PRO A 199 -18.00 -36.20 25.05
CA PRO A 199 -17.39 -37.44 24.63
C PRO A 199 -18.12 -38.61 25.30
N ASP A 200 -18.98 -39.31 24.57
CA ASP A 200 -19.62 -40.53 25.05
C ASP A 200 -18.57 -41.67 25.10
N VAL A 201 -18.77 -42.63 26.00
CA VAL A 201 -17.88 -43.77 26.17
C VAL A 201 -17.93 -44.62 24.90
N TYR A 202 -16.76 -44.81 24.29
CA TYR A 202 -16.54 -45.51 23.02
C TYR A 202 -17.52 -46.68 22.80
N LYS A 203 -18.34 -46.60 21.76
CA LYS A 203 -19.01 -47.77 21.19
C LYS A 203 -18.20 -48.22 19.98
N ASP A 204 -18.10 -49.53 19.74
CA ASP A 204 -17.39 -50.09 18.56
C ASP A 204 -17.95 -49.57 17.21
N SER A 205 -19.09 -48.87 17.23
CA SER A 205 -19.72 -48.15 16.13
C SER A 205 -19.24 -46.70 15.93
N ASP A 206 -18.29 -46.16 16.69
CA ASP A 206 -17.89 -44.74 16.60
C ASP A 206 -17.10 -44.39 15.31
N GLY A 207 -16.80 -45.39 14.47
CA GLY A 207 -16.43 -45.17 13.07
C GLY A 207 -17.60 -44.66 12.21
N ASP A 208 -18.84 -44.81 12.67
CA ASP A 208 -20.08 -44.38 12.02
C ASP A 208 -20.59 -43.01 12.51
N GLU A 209 -19.93 -42.36 13.48
CA GLU A 209 -20.29 -40.99 13.87
C GLU A 209 -19.98 -40.00 12.73
N GLY A 210 -21.00 -39.25 12.30
CA GLY A 210 -20.88 -38.30 11.21
C GLY A 210 -19.85 -37.20 11.50
N MET A 211 -18.66 -37.29 10.89
CA MET A 211 -17.58 -36.29 10.98
C MET A 211 -17.98 -34.84 10.61
N GLY A 212 -19.18 -34.64 10.06
CA GLY A 212 -19.74 -33.33 9.73
C GLY A 212 -20.23 -32.49 10.93
N VAL A 213 -20.25 -33.03 12.17
CA VAL A 213 -20.72 -32.26 13.35
C VAL A 213 -19.62 -31.52 14.11
N TYR A 214 -18.35 -31.81 13.82
CA TYR A 214 -17.20 -31.32 14.59
C TYR A 214 -16.48 -30.12 13.92
N GLY A 215 -17.23 -29.25 13.23
CA GLY A 215 -16.70 -28.12 12.49
C GLY A 215 -17.76 -27.10 12.08
N VAL A 216 -17.35 -26.13 11.24
CA VAL A 216 -18.24 -25.06 10.74
C VAL A 216 -19.13 -25.56 9.58
N GLU A 217 -18.59 -26.45 8.75
CA GLU A 217 -19.28 -26.99 7.57
C GLU A 217 -20.22 -28.14 7.94
N GLY A 218 -21.25 -28.37 7.11
CA GLY A 218 -22.11 -29.56 7.17
C GLY A 218 -21.72 -30.59 6.11
N SER A 219 -22.48 -30.66 5.01
CA SER A 219 -22.15 -31.49 3.85
C SER A 219 -20.79 -31.09 3.27
N LYS A 220 -19.91 -32.08 3.06
CA LYS A 220 -18.55 -31.89 2.57
C LYS A 220 -18.16 -32.99 1.57
N PRO A 221 -17.35 -32.67 0.53
CA PRO A 221 -17.03 -33.64 -0.50
C PRO A 221 -16.07 -34.72 0.02
N GLY A 222 -16.47 -36.00 -0.04
CA GLY A 222 -15.59 -37.13 0.28
C GLY A 222 -14.36 -37.23 -0.63
N ALA A 223 -14.40 -36.63 -1.82
CA ALA A 223 -13.29 -36.61 -2.77
C ALA A 223 -12.07 -35.81 -2.26
N ALA A 224 -12.27 -34.73 -1.51
CA ALA A 224 -11.17 -33.90 -1.01
C ALA A 224 -10.22 -34.64 -0.05
N PRO A 225 -10.70 -35.32 1.03
CA PRO A 225 -9.83 -36.12 1.88
C PRO A 225 -9.23 -37.34 1.16
N VAL A 226 -9.92 -37.91 0.15
CA VAL A 226 -9.34 -38.98 -0.69
C VAL A 226 -8.17 -38.44 -1.52
N ALA A 227 -8.30 -37.26 -2.13
CA ALA A 227 -7.20 -36.64 -2.89
C ALA A 227 -5.98 -36.39 -1.99
N ALA A 228 -6.20 -35.86 -0.77
CA ALA A 228 -5.14 -35.68 0.20
C ALA A 228 -4.49 -37.01 0.61
N TRP A 229 -5.30 -38.04 0.89
CA TRP A 229 -4.81 -39.37 1.25
C TRP A 229 -3.97 -40.00 0.13
N ILE A 230 -4.42 -39.94 -1.13
CA ILE A 230 -3.65 -40.45 -2.28
C ILE A 230 -2.30 -39.74 -2.35
N SER A 231 -2.30 -38.40 -2.26
CA SER A 231 -1.07 -37.62 -2.29
C SER A 231 -0.10 -38.00 -1.16
N HIS A 232 -0.60 -38.11 0.07
CA HIS A 232 0.20 -38.53 1.23
C HIS A 232 0.77 -39.94 1.09
N ARG A 233 0.04 -40.85 0.44
CA ARG A 233 0.49 -42.24 0.20
C ARG A 233 1.51 -42.36 -0.93
N VAL A 234 1.37 -41.53 -1.97
CA VAL A 234 2.24 -41.57 -3.15
C VAL A 234 3.53 -40.80 -2.90
N ILE A 235 3.43 -39.57 -2.39
CA ILE A 235 4.58 -38.68 -2.18
C ILE A 235 5.27 -39.00 -0.85
N GLY A 236 4.50 -39.23 0.23
CA GLY A 236 5.03 -39.52 1.56
C GLY A 236 5.30 -38.27 2.41
N LEU A 237 4.77 -38.23 3.64
CA LEU A 237 4.96 -37.14 4.61
C LEU A 237 6.29 -37.29 5.39
N HIS A 238 7.40 -37.35 4.67
CA HIS A 238 8.77 -37.50 5.21
C HIS A 238 9.81 -36.84 4.30
N LYS A 239 11.07 -36.83 4.73
CA LYS A 239 12.17 -36.14 4.05
C LYS A 239 12.37 -36.62 2.61
N ASN A 240 12.26 -37.92 2.36
CA ASN A 240 12.42 -38.50 1.01
C ASN A 240 11.16 -38.36 0.12
N GLY A 241 10.13 -37.66 0.61
CA GLY A 241 8.84 -37.48 -0.06
C GLY A 241 8.52 -36.01 -0.27
N TYR A 242 7.52 -35.49 0.45
CA TYR A 242 7.22 -34.06 0.45
C TYR A 242 8.42 -33.23 0.89
N GLY A 243 9.30 -33.77 1.75
CA GLY A 243 10.50 -33.05 2.15
C GLY A 243 11.44 -32.77 0.98
N SER A 244 11.61 -33.74 0.09
CA SER A 244 12.43 -33.62 -1.12
C SER A 244 11.80 -32.60 -2.07
N LEU A 245 10.51 -32.76 -2.39
CA LEU A 245 9.76 -31.83 -3.24
C LEU A 245 9.85 -30.37 -2.75
N LEU A 246 9.62 -30.16 -1.45
CA LEU A 246 9.67 -28.83 -0.86
C LEU A 246 11.11 -28.32 -0.71
N GLY A 247 12.08 -29.21 -0.46
CA GLY A 247 13.50 -28.89 -0.41
C GLY A 247 14.03 -28.38 -1.76
N GLU A 248 13.62 -29.01 -2.87
CA GLU A 248 13.93 -28.56 -4.24
C GLU A 248 13.29 -27.20 -4.55
N ALA A 249 12.04 -26.98 -4.12
CA ALA A 249 11.37 -25.69 -4.25
C ALA A 249 12.05 -24.60 -3.41
N MET A 250 12.50 -24.92 -2.19
CA MET A 250 13.28 -24.01 -1.34
C MET A 250 14.61 -23.64 -1.97
N PHE A 251 15.36 -24.62 -2.49
CA PHE A 251 16.60 -24.35 -3.23
C PHE A 251 16.35 -23.42 -4.43
N SER A 252 15.30 -23.69 -5.19
CA SER A 252 14.87 -22.86 -6.32
C SER A 252 14.51 -21.44 -5.88
N CYS A 253 13.85 -21.29 -4.72
CA CYS A 253 13.54 -20.01 -4.11
C CYS A 253 14.81 -19.22 -3.78
N THR A 254 15.79 -19.86 -3.13
CA THR A 254 17.06 -19.21 -2.79
C THR A 254 17.87 -18.86 -4.03
N LYS A 255 17.85 -19.69 -5.08
CA LYS A 255 18.44 -19.34 -6.39
C LYS A 255 17.82 -18.08 -6.97
N MET A 256 16.48 -17.93 -6.94
CA MET A 256 15.84 -16.68 -7.34
C MET A 256 16.22 -15.50 -6.44
N TYR A 257 16.30 -15.70 -5.12
CA TYR A 257 16.79 -14.68 -4.19
C TYR A 257 18.18 -14.16 -4.56
N THR A 258 19.09 -15.04 -4.98
CA THR A 258 20.43 -14.62 -5.40
C THR A 258 20.41 -13.68 -6.60
N HIS A 259 19.45 -13.83 -7.52
CA HIS A 259 19.25 -12.84 -8.59
C HIS A 259 18.77 -11.51 -8.00
N TRP A 260 17.76 -11.52 -7.14
CA TRP A 260 17.19 -10.30 -6.54
C TRP A 260 18.22 -9.47 -5.77
N VAL A 261 19.15 -10.12 -5.07
CA VAL A 261 20.15 -9.42 -4.24
C VAL A 261 21.36 -8.89 -5.03
N THR A 262 21.59 -9.36 -6.26
CA THR A 262 22.75 -8.94 -7.08
C THR A 262 22.37 -8.21 -8.38
N MET A 263 21.10 -8.22 -8.77
CA MET A 263 20.64 -7.75 -10.10
C MET A 263 20.99 -6.29 -10.42
N ASP A 264 21.08 -5.45 -9.39
CA ASP A 264 21.33 -4.01 -9.48
C ASP A 264 22.80 -3.61 -9.29
N MET A 265 23.71 -4.55 -8.98
CA MET A 265 25.10 -4.23 -8.63
C MET A 265 25.85 -3.44 -9.71
N ASP A 266 25.63 -3.79 -10.96
CA ASP A 266 26.26 -3.15 -12.13
C ASP A 266 25.24 -2.30 -12.91
N ASP A 267 24.12 -1.95 -12.27
CA ASP A 267 23.03 -1.22 -12.90
C ASP A 267 23.05 0.27 -12.57
N PRO A 268 23.10 1.17 -13.56
CA PRO A 268 23.13 2.61 -13.30
C PRO A 268 21.78 3.15 -12.79
N ASN A 269 20.66 2.46 -13.05
CA ASN A 269 19.33 3.01 -12.83
C ASN A 269 18.51 2.20 -11.84
N LEU A 270 18.51 0.87 -11.95
CA LEU A 270 17.72 -0.01 -11.11
C LEU A 270 18.39 -0.17 -9.73
N ILE A 271 17.55 -0.31 -8.70
CA ILE A 271 17.91 -0.75 -7.35
C ILE A 271 16.93 -1.85 -6.97
N VAL A 272 17.41 -2.97 -6.44
CA VAL A 272 16.57 -4.08 -5.98
C VAL A 272 17.01 -4.48 -4.59
N VAL A 273 16.07 -4.48 -3.64
CA VAL A 273 16.37 -4.83 -2.25
C VAL A 273 15.40 -5.89 -1.76
N PRO A 274 15.87 -7.12 -1.52
CA PRO A 274 15.09 -8.15 -0.85
C PRO A 274 14.80 -7.77 0.60
N MET A 275 13.62 -8.12 1.11
CA MET A 275 13.25 -7.89 2.51
C MET A 275 14.21 -8.63 3.45
N ASN A 276 14.49 -9.90 3.19
CA ASN A 276 15.44 -10.69 3.97
C ASN A 276 16.88 -10.20 3.71
N PRO A 277 17.56 -9.67 4.74
CA PRO A 277 18.93 -9.19 4.60
C PRO A 277 19.93 -10.34 4.39
N LEU A 278 21.07 -10.04 3.78
CA LEU A 278 22.17 -10.99 3.64
C LEU A 278 22.80 -11.34 5.00
N PRO A 279 23.51 -12.47 5.13
CA PRO A 279 24.21 -12.83 6.37
C PRO A 279 25.18 -11.76 6.87
N ALA A 280 25.94 -11.10 5.99
CA ALA A 280 26.80 -9.99 6.39
C ALA A 280 26.01 -8.78 6.93
N GLU A 281 24.84 -8.50 6.35
CA GLU A 281 23.95 -7.43 6.84
C GLU A 281 23.39 -7.77 8.24
N CYS A 282 22.93 -9.01 8.45
CA CYS A 282 22.46 -9.51 9.75
C CYS A 282 23.54 -9.41 10.84
N GLN A 283 24.79 -9.61 10.47
CA GLN A 283 25.94 -9.54 11.36
C GLN A 283 26.44 -8.11 11.62
N GLY A 284 25.77 -7.09 11.06
CA GLY A 284 26.17 -5.69 11.21
C GLY A 284 27.51 -5.37 10.56
N LYS A 285 27.89 -6.09 9.49
CA LYS A 285 29.14 -5.86 8.76
C LYS A 285 29.13 -4.51 8.03
N SER A 286 30.31 -4.05 7.66
CA SER A 286 30.46 -2.80 6.90
C SER A 286 29.86 -2.91 5.49
N GLN A 287 29.49 -1.77 4.89
CA GLN A 287 28.99 -1.73 3.51
C GLN A 287 29.95 -2.36 2.49
N ALA A 288 31.27 -2.22 2.71
CA ALA A 288 32.29 -2.85 1.86
C ALA A 288 32.29 -4.38 2.00
N GLU A 289 32.03 -4.93 3.19
CA GLU A 289 31.92 -6.37 3.40
C GLU A 289 30.62 -6.94 2.83
N ILE A 290 29.51 -6.22 2.99
CA ILE A 290 28.22 -6.58 2.38
C ILE A 290 28.37 -6.61 0.86
N GLN A 291 29.02 -5.60 0.26
CA GLN A 291 29.27 -5.56 -1.17
C GLN A 291 30.15 -6.73 -1.65
N LYS A 292 31.19 -7.10 -0.89
CA LYS A 292 32.02 -8.30 -1.19
C LYS A 292 31.22 -9.59 -1.13
N GLU A 293 30.28 -9.72 -0.19
CA GLU A 293 29.39 -10.88 -0.14
C GLU A 293 28.47 -10.94 -1.37
N ARG A 294 27.93 -9.80 -1.81
CA ARG A 294 27.14 -9.71 -3.05
C ARG A 294 27.96 -10.08 -4.29
N GLU A 295 29.20 -9.60 -4.41
CA GLU A 295 30.15 -9.98 -5.47
C GLU A 295 30.40 -11.49 -5.47
N TYR A 296 30.64 -12.07 -4.29
CA TYR A 296 30.83 -13.51 -4.15
C TYR A 296 29.58 -14.30 -4.59
N ILE A 297 28.38 -13.85 -4.22
CA ILE A 297 27.11 -14.46 -4.65
C ILE A 297 26.98 -14.42 -6.17
N ARG A 298 27.19 -13.25 -6.79
CA ARG A 298 27.12 -13.05 -8.24
C ARG A 298 28.05 -14.01 -8.98
N ASP A 299 29.30 -14.08 -8.52
CA ASP A 299 30.38 -14.76 -9.25
C ASP A 299 30.40 -16.28 -9.01
N HIS A 300 29.92 -16.75 -7.85
CA HIS A 300 30.03 -18.16 -7.45
C HIS A 300 28.70 -18.90 -7.28
N ILE A 301 27.54 -18.22 -7.28
CA ILE A 301 26.25 -18.84 -6.97
C ILE A 301 25.21 -18.60 -8.07
N VAL A 302 24.96 -17.34 -8.46
CA VAL A 302 23.76 -16.93 -9.23
C VAL A 302 23.53 -17.79 -10.48
N ASN A 303 24.52 -17.85 -11.38
CA ASN A 303 24.42 -18.59 -12.65
C ASN A 303 25.16 -19.93 -12.62
N ARG A 304 25.63 -20.37 -11.46
CA ARG A 304 26.40 -21.61 -11.35
C ARG A 304 25.49 -22.83 -11.54
N PRO A 305 25.89 -23.82 -12.38
CA PRO A 305 25.17 -25.08 -12.52
C PRO A 305 25.01 -25.81 -11.19
N ASN A 306 23.86 -26.45 -10.97
CA ASN A 306 23.49 -27.07 -9.70
C ASN A 306 24.54 -28.07 -9.17
N LEU A 307 25.03 -28.98 -10.01
CA LEU A 307 26.02 -29.99 -9.61
C LEU A 307 27.37 -29.38 -9.20
N GLU A 308 27.76 -28.27 -9.85
CA GLU A 308 28.99 -27.57 -9.50
C GLU A 308 28.83 -26.76 -8.21
N LEU A 309 27.64 -26.18 -8.01
CA LEU A 309 27.32 -25.43 -6.81
C LEU A 309 27.30 -26.33 -5.57
N VAL A 310 26.66 -27.50 -5.64
CA VAL A 310 26.59 -28.45 -4.51
C VAL A 310 27.97 -28.95 -4.07
N ARG A 311 28.93 -29.01 -4.99
CA ARG A 311 30.31 -29.41 -4.68
C ARG A 311 31.14 -28.29 -4.03
N ASP A 312 30.64 -27.06 -4.03
CA ASP A 312 31.30 -25.91 -3.39
C ASP A 312 30.73 -25.72 -1.99
N GLU A 313 31.42 -26.26 -0.99
CA GLU A 313 31.00 -26.21 0.41
C GLU A 313 30.83 -24.78 0.93
N LYS A 314 31.69 -23.85 0.49
CA LYS A 314 31.63 -22.45 0.91
C LYS A 314 30.39 -21.77 0.34
N ALA A 315 30.12 -21.98 -0.95
CA ALA A 315 28.94 -21.43 -1.61
C ALA A 315 27.65 -22.03 -1.03
N MET A 316 27.60 -23.35 -0.82
CA MET A 316 26.43 -24.02 -0.23
C MET A 316 26.15 -23.58 1.20
N LYS A 317 27.18 -23.33 2.01
CA LYS A 317 27.00 -22.75 3.34
C LYS A 317 26.25 -21.42 3.27
N LEU A 318 26.65 -20.55 2.34
CA LEU A 318 25.98 -19.26 2.14
C LEU A 318 24.55 -19.44 1.63
N VAL A 319 24.32 -20.38 0.70
CA VAL A 319 22.96 -20.72 0.20
C VAL A 319 22.02 -21.13 1.34
N HIS A 320 22.49 -21.86 2.35
CA HIS A 320 21.67 -22.24 3.51
C HIS A 320 21.29 -21.08 4.45
N GLU A 321 21.99 -19.96 4.37
CA GLU A 321 21.81 -18.80 5.25
C GLU A 321 21.01 -17.66 4.58
N MET A 322 20.64 -17.81 3.30
CA MET A 322 20.03 -16.75 2.48
C MET A 322 18.55 -17.01 2.16
N GLY A 323 17.80 -15.91 1.99
CA GLY A 323 16.43 -15.92 1.47
C GLY A 323 15.33 -15.97 2.54
N SER A 324 14.12 -16.27 2.09
CA SER A 324 12.94 -16.45 2.94
C SER A 324 13.03 -17.72 3.79
N ASP A 325 12.34 -17.73 4.93
CA ASP A 325 12.23 -18.90 5.79
C ASP A 325 11.55 -20.08 5.08
N LEU A 326 10.50 -19.83 4.30
CA LEU A 326 9.69 -20.84 3.61
C LEU A 326 9.20 -20.37 2.23
N SER A 327 10.09 -20.42 1.24
CA SER A 327 9.79 -20.36 -0.20
C SER A 327 8.98 -19.15 -0.72
N ILE A 328 9.00 -18.00 -0.04
CA ILE A 328 8.32 -16.77 -0.49
C ILE A 328 9.28 -15.59 -0.37
N ASN A 329 9.91 -15.20 -1.47
CA ASN A 329 10.79 -14.03 -1.49
C ASN A 329 9.97 -12.74 -1.59
N ALA A 330 10.21 -11.80 -0.70
CA ALA A 330 9.68 -10.44 -0.76
C ALA A 330 10.81 -9.46 -1.08
N PHE A 331 10.56 -8.50 -1.97
CA PHE A 331 11.54 -7.49 -2.36
C PHE A 331 10.87 -6.24 -2.91
N ALA A 332 11.60 -5.15 -3.00
CA ALA A 332 11.13 -3.93 -3.64
C ALA A 332 12.19 -3.35 -4.57
N CYS A 333 11.72 -2.61 -5.56
CA CYS A 333 12.55 -1.88 -6.50
C CYS A 333 12.56 -0.38 -6.16
N ASN A 334 13.70 0.24 -6.39
CA ASN A 334 13.82 1.70 -6.47
C ASN A 334 14.64 2.06 -7.72
N PHE A 335 14.84 3.35 -7.95
CA PHE A 335 15.59 3.81 -9.10
C PHE A 335 16.49 5.00 -8.78
N ARG A 336 17.50 5.22 -9.62
CA ARG A 336 18.32 6.43 -9.62
C ARG A 336 17.74 7.45 -10.61
N LEU A 337 17.71 8.70 -10.20
CA LEU A 337 17.31 9.85 -11.00
C LEU A 337 18.34 10.12 -12.10
N ALA A 338 18.01 10.98 -13.07
CA ALA A 338 18.90 11.33 -14.18
C ALA A 338 20.26 11.92 -13.73
N ASN A 339 20.31 12.50 -12.52
CA ASN A 339 21.55 13.01 -11.91
C ASN A 339 22.37 11.95 -11.15
N GLY A 340 21.97 10.67 -11.21
CA GLY A 340 22.61 9.55 -10.53
C GLY A 340 22.25 9.40 -9.05
N GLN A 341 21.48 10.31 -8.45
CA GLN A 341 21.04 10.20 -7.06
C GLN A 341 19.92 9.17 -6.93
N ILE A 342 19.88 8.47 -5.79
CA ILE A 342 18.79 7.54 -5.47
C ILE A 342 17.50 8.33 -5.25
N ASN A 343 16.39 7.88 -5.85
CA ASN A 343 15.07 8.40 -5.52
C ASN A 343 14.78 8.19 -4.03
N GLN A 344 14.41 9.26 -3.32
CA GLN A 344 14.06 9.20 -1.90
C GLN A 344 12.55 9.16 -1.65
N ASP A 345 11.72 9.36 -2.68
CA ASP A 345 10.27 9.44 -2.55
C ASP A 345 9.62 8.04 -2.57
N VAL A 346 8.97 7.67 -1.47
CA VAL A 346 8.30 6.36 -1.31
C VAL A 346 7.19 6.17 -2.34
N VAL A 347 6.42 7.21 -2.67
CA VAL A 347 5.31 7.12 -3.63
C VAL A 347 5.82 6.85 -5.05
N GLU A 348 6.97 7.40 -5.43
CA GLU A 348 7.57 7.12 -6.74
C GLU A 348 8.21 5.72 -6.81
N SER A 349 8.72 5.19 -5.69
CA SER A 349 9.10 3.77 -5.61
C SER A 349 7.87 2.85 -5.68
N ASN A 350 6.77 3.19 -4.99
CA ASN A 350 5.51 2.44 -5.08
C ASN A 350 4.93 2.45 -6.50
N TYR A 351 5.03 3.59 -7.18
CA TYR A 351 4.65 3.72 -8.59
C TYR A 351 5.45 2.73 -9.45
N LEU A 352 6.78 2.69 -9.32
CA LEU A 352 7.62 1.73 -10.03
C LEU A 352 7.20 0.27 -9.76
N ASN A 353 7.09 -0.12 -8.48
CA ASN A 353 6.74 -1.49 -8.10
C ASN A 353 5.34 -1.90 -8.61
N THR A 354 4.35 -1.01 -8.50
CA THR A 354 3.00 -1.28 -9.01
C THR A 354 3.00 -1.44 -10.53
N ARG A 355 3.73 -0.58 -11.25
CA ARG A 355 3.83 -0.66 -12.71
C ARG A 355 4.50 -1.96 -13.17
N ILE A 356 5.55 -2.39 -12.48
CA ILE A 356 6.20 -3.69 -12.72
C ILE A 356 5.19 -4.82 -12.47
N TYR A 357 4.48 -4.80 -11.34
CA TYR A 357 3.45 -5.80 -11.02
C TYR A 357 2.36 -5.87 -12.11
N GLU A 358 1.80 -4.74 -12.55
CA GLU A 358 0.79 -4.71 -13.63
C GLU A 358 1.30 -5.31 -14.94
N ARG A 359 2.55 -5.05 -15.29
CA ARG A 359 3.18 -5.62 -16.49
C ARG A 359 3.44 -7.12 -16.37
N LEU A 360 3.60 -7.63 -15.15
CA LEU A 360 3.96 -9.01 -14.83
C LEU A 360 2.85 -9.75 -14.08
N SER A 361 1.61 -9.32 -14.25
CA SER A 361 0.42 -9.98 -13.70
C SER A 361 -0.79 -9.77 -14.62
N VAL A 362 -1.87 -10.51 -14.32
CA VAL A 362 -3.17 -10.38 -14.97
C VAL A 362 -4.11 -9.76 -13.94
N THR A 363 -4.47 -8.51 -14.16
CA THR A 363 -5.29 -7.71 -13.23
C THR A 363 -6.59 -7.22 -13.85
N LYS A 364 -6.72 -7.32 -15.17
CA LYS A 364 -7.89 -6.92 -15.94
C LYS A 364 -8.32 -8.02 -16.91
N ILE A 365 -9.56 -7.95 -17.39
CA ILE A 365 -10.11 -8.93 -18.34
C ILE A 365 -9.39 -8.80 -19.70
N GLU A 366 -8.90 -7.61 -20.03
CA GLU A 366 -8.21 -7.32 -21.29
C GLU A 366 -6.74 -7.75 -21.29
N ASP A 367 -6.18 -8.13 -20.13
CA ASP A 367 -4.80 -8.60 -20.04
C ASP A 367 -4.67 -9.97 -20.74
N ASN A 368 -3.79 -10.04 -21.74
CA ASN A 368 -3.44 -11.30 -22.38
C ASN A 368 -2.31 -12.00 -21.61
N ILE A 369 -2.57 -13.24 -21.20
CA ILE A 369 -1.62 -14.06 -20.44
C ILE A 369 -0.33 -14.36 -21.22
N PHE A 370 -0.42 -14.44 -22.55
CA PHE A 370 0.71 -14.82 -23.41
C PHE A 370 1.73 -13.70 -23.60
N ASP A 371 1.37 -12.47 -23.25
CA ASP A 371 2.27 -11.30 -23.34
C ASP A 371 3.10 -11.11 -22.06
N LYS A 372 2.86 -11.93 -21.03
CA LYS A 372 3.51 -11.85 -19.72
C LYS A 372 4.69 -12.85 -19.69
N PRO A 373 5.94 -12.39 -19.59
CA PRO A 373 7.10 -13.30 -19.59
C PRO A 373 7.26 -14.05 -18.27
N LEU A 374 6.68 -13.53 -17.18
CA LEU A 374 6.61 -14.17 -15.87
C LEU A 374 5.42 -13.61 -15.08
N PHE A 375 5.08 -14.29 -13.99
CA PHE A 375 4.04 -13.85 -13.05
C PHE A 375 4.65 -13.50 -11.70
N ILE A 376 4.30 -12.32 -11.18
CA ILE A 376 4.71 -11.85 -9.86
C ILE A 376 3.49 -11.39 -9.05
N MET A 377 3.59 -11.52 -7.74
CA MET A 377 2.60 -10.99 -6.80
C MET A 377 3.07 -9.64 -6.27
N SER A 378 2.16 -8.89 -5.65
CA SER A 378 2.49 -7.64 -4.97
C SER A 378 1.60 -7.45 -3.75
N THR A 379 2.14 -6.80 -2.74
CA THR A 379 1.43 -6.41 -1.52
C THR A 379 1.94 -5.07 -1.02
N SER A 380 1.27 -4.52 0.00
CA SER A 380 1.63 -3.25 0.61
C SER A 380 2.04 -3.48 2.06
N MET A 381 3.28 -3.10 2.40
CA MET A 381 3.77 -3.06 3.78
C MET A 381 3.22 -1.82 4.47
N GLU A 382 2.07 -1.97 5.12
CA GLU A 382 1.44 -0.88 5.86
C GLU A 382 2.32 -0.44 7.03
N GLN A 383 2.64 0.86 7.11
CA GLN A 383 3.54 1.40 8.13
C GLN A 383 3.06 1.07 9.56
N LYS A 384 1.73 1.12 9.77
CA LYS A 384 1.09 0.82 11.06
C LYS A 384 1.22 -0.66 11.49
N VAL A 385 1.40 -1.58 10.54
CA VAL A 385 1.47 -3.02 10.79
C VAL A 385 2.92 -3.48 10.90
N TYR A 386 3.77 -3.06 9.96
CA TYR A 386 5.15 -3.53 9.84
C TYR A 386 6.14 -2.70 10.67
N GLY A 387 5.81 -1.44 10.99
CA GLY A 387 6.64 -0.57 11.82
C GLY A 387 8.12 -0.56 11.39
N GLU A 388 8.99 -1.00 12.30
CA GLU A 388 10.44 -1.05 12.08
C GLU A 388 10.86 -1.98 10.93
N CYS A 389 10.10 -3.03 10.62
CA CYS A 389 10.36 -3.88 9.46
C CYS A 389 10.26 -3.08 8.15
N CYS A 390 9.21 -2.25 8.00
CA CYS A 390 9.05 -1.39 6.83
C CYS A 390 10.11 -0.28 6.81
N ASN A 391 10.42 0.33 7.96
CA ASN A 391 11.47 1.35 8.07
C ASN A 391 12.84 0.81 7.66
N HIS A 392 13.17 -0.41 8.08
CA HIS A 392 14.41 -1.08 7.72
C HIS A 392 14.52 -1.30 6.21
N LEU A 393 13.45 -1.78 5.55
CA LEU A 393 13.45 -1.98 4.10
C LEU A 393 13.54 -0.66 3.33
N LYS A 394 12.75 0.36 3.70
CA LYS A 394 12.83 1.71 3.10
C LYS A 394 14.24 2.29 3.20
N LYS A 395 14.88 2.15 4.37
CA LYS A 395 16.27 2.61 4.58
C LYS A 395 17.24 1.91 3.63
N ARG A 396 17.12 0.59 3.45
CA ARG A 396 17.97 -0.18 2.53
C ARG A 396 17.74 0.20 1.06
N LEU A 397 16.52 0.62 0.70
CA LEU A 397 16.18 1.17 -0.62
C LEU A 397 16.65 2.62 -0.85
N GLY A 398 17.08 3.32 0.21
CA GLY A 398 17.41 4.74 0.16
C GLY A 398 16.19 5.68 0.18
N LEU A 399 15.03 5.18 0.61
CA LEU A 399 13.78 5.94 0.70
C LEU A 399 13.66 6.68 2.04
N VAL A 400 12.98 7.83 2.00
CA VAL A 400 12.70 8.66 3.18
C VAL A 400 11.21 8.98 3.24
N GLY A 401 10.57 8.57 4.32
CA GLY A 401 9.16 8.82 4.53
C GLY A 401 8.49 7.72 5.34
N GLU A 402 7.25 7.96 5.69
CA GLU A 402 6.44 7.09 6.55
C GLU A 402 5.17 6.57 5.87
N GLN A 403 5.12 6.71 4.54
CA GLN A 403 4.10 6.12 3.71
C GLN A 403 4.25 4.59 3.71
N ASP A 404 3.15 3.90 3.43
CA ASP A 404 3.13 2.46 3.16
C ASP A 404 4.07 2.15 1.97
N LEU A 405 4.77 1.02 2.00
CA LEU A 405 5.70 0.60 0.93
C LEU A 405 5.10 -0.55 0.12
N ASP A 406 4.93 -0.37 -1.18
CA ASP A 406 4.49 -1.44 -2.07
C ASP A 406 5.69 -2.32 -2.46
N ILE A 407 5.53 -3.62 -2.24
CA ILE A 407 6.57 -4.62 -2.48
C ILE A 407 6.09 -5.66 -3.51
N LEU A 408 7.04 -6.35 -4.08
CA LEU A 408 6.85 -7.48 -4.99
C LEU A 408 7.12 -8.78 -4.24
N VAL A 409 6.31 -9.80 -4.55
CA VAL A 409 6.33 -11.10 -3.89
C VAL A 409 6.51 -12.21 -4.92
N ASN A 410 7.51 -13.05 -4.70
CA ASN A 410 7.87 -14.20 -5.51
C ASN A 410 7.73 -15.48 -4.67
N CYS A 411 6.53 -16.06 -4.71
CA CYS A 411 6.27 -17.40 -4.16
C CYS A 411 6.79 -18.48 -5.11
N VAL A 412 7.67 -19.35 -4.61
CA VAL A 412 8.33 -20.38 -5.42
C VAL A 412 7.90 -21.76 -4.96
N MET A 413 6.97 -22.35 -5.70
CA MET A 413 6.51 -23.74 -5.51
C MET A 413 7.06 -24.70 -6.56
N SER A 414 7.67 -24.18 -7.61
CA SER A 414 8.19 -25.04 -8.69
C SER A 414 9.53 -25.63 -8.27
N PRO A 415 9.72 -26.97 -8.30
CA PRO A 415 11.03 -27.58 -8.11
C PRO A 415 11.89 -27.51 -9.39
N PHE A 416 11.31 -27.13 -10.53
CA PHE A 416 11.96 -27.20 -11.84
C PHE A 416 12.82 -26.00 -12.29
N PRO A 417 12.72 -24.76 -11.75
CA PRO A 417 13.23 -23.57 -12.44
C PRO A 417 14.77 -23.44 -12.41
N THR A 418 15.47 -24.26 -11.62
CA THR A 418 16.94 -24.27 -11.61
C THR A 418 17.53 -25.16 -12.71
N VAL A 419 16.72 -26.04 -13.31
CA VAL A 419 17.13 -26.85 -14.46
C VAL A 419 17.46 -25.91 -15.63
N ALA A 420 18.62 -26.13 -16.26
CA ALA A 420 19.14 -25.31 -17.36
C ALA A 420 19.28 -23.80 -17.04
N ASN A 421 19.36 -23.42 -15.75
CA ASN A 421 19.48 -22.03 -15.32
C ASN A 421 18.30 -21.13 -15.77
N PHE A 422 17.09 -21.70 -15.91
CA PHE A 422 15.88 -20.95 -16.28
C PHE A 422 15.58 -19.77 -15.34
N THR A 423 16.03 -19.84 -14.08
CA THR A 423 16.02 -18.69 -13.14
C THR A 423 16.64 -17.41 -13.73
N LYS A 424 17.65 -17.53 -14.59
CA LYS A 424 18.28 -16.38 -15.25
C LYS A 424 17.35 -15.74 -16.28
N GLU A 425 16.66 -16.55 -17.08
CA GLU A 425 15.70 -16.04 -18.08
C GLU A 425 14.57 -15.26 -17.40
N VAL A 426 14.06 -15.78 -16.27
CA VAL A 426 13.07 -15.09 -15.42
C VAL A 426 13.62 -13.77 -14.90
N ALA A 427 14.85 -13.76 -14.38
CA ALA A 427 15.50 -12.56 -13.86
C ALA A 427 15.78 -11.50 -14.96
N ASP A 428 16.24 -11.93 -16.14
CA ASP A 428 16.48 -11.05 -17.29
C ASP A 428 15.18 -10.42 -17.79
N ALA A 429 14.10 -11.22 -17.88
CA ALA A 429 12.78 -10.75 -18.27
C ALA A 429 12.23 -9.72 -17.27
N PHE A 430 12.37 -9.98 -15.97
CA PHE A 430 12.04 -9.03 -14.92
C PHE A 430 12.81 -7.72 -15.10
N LYS A 431 14.14 -7.81 -15.23
CA LYS A 431 15.04 -6.66 -15.35
C LYS A 431 14.66 -5.79 -16.54
N LYS A 432 14.38 -6.39 -17.69
CA LYS A 432 13.91 -5.68 -18.89
C LYS A 432 12.66 -4.83 -18.61
N ILE A 433 11.64 -5.43 -18.00
CA ILE A 433 10.40 -4.73 -17.67
C ILE A 433 10.63 -3.61 -16.64
N ALA A 434 11.47 -3.86 -15.63
CA ALA A 434 11.84 -2.85 -14.65
C ALA A 434 12.49 -1.63 -15.33
N HIS A 435 13.42 -1.83 -16.27
CA HIS A 435 14.01 -0.71 -17.04
C HIS A 435 13.01 0.06 -17.89
N GLU A 436 12.08 -0.63 -18.55
CA GLU A 436 11.01 0.02 -19.33
C GLU A 436 10.15 0.93 -18.45
N GLU A 437 9.77 0.48 -17.25
CA GLU A 437 8.96 1.28 -16.33
C GLU A 437 9.79 2.37 -15.60
N ILE A 438 11.10 2.17 -15.40
CA ILE A 438 12.01 3.22 -14.91
C ILE A 438 12.04 4.42 -15.87
N GLN A 439 11.95 4.22 -17.20
CA GLN A 439 11.91 5.35 -18.14
C GLN A 439 10.73 6.29 -17.85
N LYS A 440 9.58 5.74 -17.45
CA LYS A 440 8.40 6.53 -17.05
C LYS A 440 8.64 7.23 -15.72
N CYS A 441 9.32 6.58 -14.77
CA CYS A 441 9.69 7.19 -13.50
C CYS A 441 10.68 8.36 -13.70
N LEU A 442 11.65 8.21 -14.60
CA LEU A 442 12.57 9.28 -14.97
C LEU A 442 11.86 10.45 -15.62
N PHE A 443 10.92 10.20 -16.54
CA PHE A 443 10.09 11.24 -17.13
C PHE A 443 9.29 12.01 -16.06
N ARG A 444 8.69 11.30 -15.10
CA ARG A 444 7.93 11.92 -14.00
C ARG A 444 8.78 12.77 -13.06
N ASN A 445 10.04 12.41 -12.87
CA ASN A 445 10.88 12.96 -11.80
C ASN A 445 12.08 13.80 -12.28
N THR A 446 12.22 14.04 -13.58
CA THR A 446 13.28 14.90 -14.12
C THR A 446 12.75 16.30 -14.34
N ILE A 447 13.39 17.29 -13.70
CA ILE A 447 13.05 18.70 -13.90
C ILE A 447 13.64 19.18 -15.24
N THR A 448 12.77 19.60 -16.16
CA THR A 448 13.15 20.14 -17.48
C THR A 448 12.58 21.54 -17.70
N GLU A 449 12.95 22.17 -18.82
CA GLU A 449 12.18 23.31 -19.32
C GLU A 449 10.80 22.81 -19.79
N ASP A 450 9.75 23.59 -19.52
CA ASP A 450 8.37 23.24 -19.83
C ASP A 450 7.48 24.49 -19.91
N ASP A 451 6.25 24.34 -20.40
CA ASP A 451 5.32 25.46 -20.54
C ASP A 451 4.38 25.58 -19.33
N PHE A 452 4.66 26.58 -18.49
CA PHE A 452 3.86 26.82 -17.29
C PHE A 452 2.56 27.57 -17.64
N ARG A 453 1.49 27.23 -16.91
CA ARG A 453 0.17 27.86 -17.03
C ARG A 453 -0.32 28.25 -15.63
N PHE A 454 -0.80 29.47 -15.51
CA PHE A 454 -1.31 30.02 -14.27
C PHE A 454 -2.73 30.55 -14.45
N ILE A 455 -3.63 30.24 -13.52
CA ILE A 455 -4.96 30.85 -13.46
C ILE A 455 -4.82 32.30 -13.05
N VAL A 456 -5.47 33.20 -13.78
CA VAL A 456 -5.49 34.64 -13.47
C VAL A 456 -6.66 34.96 -12.53
N GLN A 457 -6.37 35.61 -11.41
CA GLN A 457 -7.34 36.12 -10.45
C GLN A 457 -7.16 37.63 -10.26
N GLY A 458 -8.26 38.36 -10.14
CA GLY A 458 -8.25 39.79 -9.82
C GLY A 458 -8.11 40.69 -11.04
N THR A 459 -9.03 41.64 -11.20
CA THR A 459 -9.02 42.62 -12.29
C THR A 459 -8.43 43.95 -11.88
N ASP A 460 -8.38 44.27 -10.60
CA ASP A 460 -7.71 45.44 -10.05
C ASP A 460 -6.19 45.22 -10.00
N LYS A 461 -5.75 44.12 -9.37
CA LYS A 461 -4.38 43.65 -9.31
C LYS A 461 -4.32 42.15 -9.66
N PRO A 462 -3.51 41.75 -10.65
CA PRO A 462 -3.39 40.34 -11.04
C PRO A 462 -2.64 39.48 -10.02
N TYR A 463 -3.24 38.32 -9.72
CA TYR A 463 -2.62 37.20 -9.01
C TYR A 463 -2.65 35.96 -9.90
N LEU A 464 -1.62 35.13 -9.77
CA LEU A 464 -1.41 33.94 -10.60
C LEU A 464 -1.28 32.70 -9.71
N THR A 465 -2.11 31.68 -9.94
CA THR A 465 -1.98 30.37 -9.29
C THR A 465 -1.56 29.32 -10.31
N LEU A 466 -0.49 28.58 -10.01
CA LEU A 466 0.01 27.52 -10.90
C LEU A 466 -1.02 26.39 -11.01
N LEU A 467 -1.09 25.72 -12.17
CA LEU A 467 -1.74 24.43 -12.33
C LEU A 467 -0.80 23.30 -11.84
N PRO A 468 -0.97 22.78 -10.61
CA PRO A 468 -0.05 21.84 -10.01
C PRO A 468 -0.33 20.41 -10.47
N MET A 469 0.65 19.52 -10.26
CA MET A 469 0.46 18.08 -10.37
C MET A 469 1.25 17.36 -9.28
N PHE A 470 0.65 16.35 -8.64
CA PHE A 470 1.39 15.50 -7.68
C PHE A 470 2.42 14.60 -8.36
N ASN A 471 2.28 14.39 -9.66
CA ASN A 471 2.88 13.27 -10.39
C ASN A 471 3.97 13.68 -11.38
N MET A 472 4.31 14.98 -11.44
CA MET A 472 5.33 15.54 -12.30
C MET A 472 6.19 16.52 -11.55
N ALA A 473 7.50 16.26 -11.47
CA ALA A 473 8.44 17.10 -10.73
C ALA A 473 8.37 18.58 -11.14
N ASN A 474 8.19 18.89 -12.43
CA ASN A 474 8.04 20.27 -12.92
C ASN A 474 6.89 21.03 -12.23
N TYR A 475 5.83 20.33 -11.82
CA TYR A 475 4.57 20.90 -11.34
C TYR A 475 4.24 20.54 -9.88
N ARG A 476 5.17 19.92 -9.14
CA ARG A 476 5.00 19.59 -7.71
C ARG A 476 5.16 20.81 -6.81
N HIS A 477 4.52 21.91 -7.18
CA HIS A 477 4.50 23.17 -6.44
C HIS A 477 3.08 23.71 -6.37
N GLN A 478 2.61 24.00 -5.17
CA GLN A 478 1.49 24.92 -4.99
C GLN A 478 2.03 26.36 -4.93
N LEU A 479 1.86 27.08 -6.04
CA LEU A 479 2.46 28.39 -6.25
C LEU A 479 1.40 29.47 -6.47
N ILE A 480 1.49 30.55 -5.68
CA ILE A 480 0.64 31.73 -5.75
C ILE A 480 1.55 32.96 -5.86
N LEU A 481 1.35 33.75 -6.92
CA LEU A 481 2.13 34.94 -7.22
C LEU A 481 1.23 36.17 -7.28
N SER A 482 1.77 37.32 -6.90
CA SER A 482 1.25 38.63 -7.35
C SER A 482 2.20 39.21 -8.38
N CYS A 483 1.68 39.89 -9.40
CA CYS A 483 2.49 40.45 -10.48
C CYS A 483 1.85 41.68 -11.12
N ASP A 484 2.61 42.36 -11.97
CA ASP A 484 2.14 43.45 -12.81
C ASP A 484 2.09 43.01 -14.28
N LEU A 485 1.02 43.41 -14.96
CA LEU A 485 0.82 43.23 -16.40
C LEU A 485 0.93 44.59 -17.11
N PRO A 486 1.39 44.64 -18.37
CA PRO A 486 1.33 45.87 -19.15
C PRO A 486 -0.11 46.39 -19.24
N GLN A 487 -0.27 47.71 -19.16
CA GLN A 487 -1.58 48.35 -19.03
C GLN A 487 -2.56 47.96 -20.16
N ASN A 488 -2.09 47.87 -21.40
CA ASN A 488 -2.89 47.45 -22.55
C ASN A 488 -3.36 45.98 -22.46
N VAL A 489 -2.55 45.10 -21.85
CA VAL A 489 -2.90 43.69 -21.62
C VAL A 489 -3.91 43.59 -20.47
N LEU A 490 -3.72 44.35 -19.40
CA LEU A 490 -4.66 44.42 -18.28
C LEU A 490 -6.04 44.95 -18.71
N GLU A 491 -6.07 45.96 -19.57
CA GLU A 491 -7.32 46.49 -20.16
C GLU A 491 -8.00 45.45 -21.06
N THR A 492 -7.24 44.74 -21.89
CA THR A 492 -7.76 43.61 -22.68
C THR A 492 -8.35 42.53 -21.78
N TYR A 493 -7.64 42.11 -20.73
CA TYR A 493 -8.13 41.13 -19.75
C TYR A 493 -9.42 41.60 -19.07
N ARG A 494 -9.48 42.86 -18.62
CA ARG A 494 -10.69 43.46 -18.03
C ARG A 494 -11.86 43.45 -19.00
N ALA A 495 -11.64 43.82 -20.26
CA ALA A 495 -12.69 43.84 -21.27
C ALA A 495 -13.23 42.44 -21.58
N GLU A 496 -12.36 41.44 -21.75
CA GLU A 496 -12.78 40.06 -21.97
C GLU A 496 -13.46 39.45 -20.74
N ARG A 497 -12.97 39.73 -19.54
CA ARG A 497 -13.59 39.28 -18.28
C ARG A 497 -14.95 39.94 -18.03
N ALA A 498 -15.16 41.17 -18.46
CA ALA A 498 -16.46 41.83 -18.38
C ALA A 498 -17.51 41.18 -19.28
N LYS A 499 -17.11 40.66 -20.45
CA LYS A 499 -18.00 39.91 -21.35
C LYS A 499 -18.45 38.58 -20.74
N ASP A 500 -17.58 37.95 -19.96
CA ASP A 500 -17.83 36.66 -19.33
C ASP A 500 -17.17 36.59 -17.94
N PRO A 501 -17.91 37.02 -16.89
CA PRO A 501 -17.38 37.04 -15.53
C PRO A 501 -17.08 35.65 -14.95
N SER A 502 -17.56 34.57 -15.58
CA SER A 502 -17.33 33.18 -15.15
C SER A 502 -16.12 32.54 -15.82
N ALA A 503 -15.59 33.13 -16.90
CA ALA A 503 -14.49 32.55 -17.64
C ALA A 503 -13.19 32.47 -16.85
N VAL A 504 -12.50 31.36 -16.99
CA VAL A 504 -11.14 31.17 -16.46
C VAL A 504 -10.14 31.62 -17.51
N PHE A 505 -9.27 32.54 -17.12
CA PHE A 505 -8.18 33.04 -17.95
C PHE A 505 -6.86 32.49 -17.44
N TYR A 506 -5.92 32.29 -18.37
CA TYR A 506 -4.61 31.75 -18.08
C TYR A 506 -3.52 32.66 -18.60
N ILE A 507 -2.49 32.84 -17.79
CA ILE A 507 -1.20 33.34 -18.27
C ILE A 507 -0.27 32.15 -18.46
N GLY A 508 0.24 32.00 -19.68
CA GLY A 508 1.18 30.95 -20.06
C GLY A 508 2.52 31.50 -20.49
N THR A 509 3.59 30.74 -20.34
CA THR A 509 4.91 31.10 -20.90
C THR A 509 4.89 30.95 -22.43
N THR A 510 5.52 31.88 -23.16
CA THR A 510 5.60 31.83 -24.63
C THR A 510 6.55 30.76 -25.17
N LYS A 511 7.43 30.26 -24.31
CA LYS A 511 8.41 29.21 -24.57
C LYS A 511 8.55 28.32 -23.33
N ASP A 512 9.15 27.17 -23.53
CA ASP A 512 9.54 26.28 -22.44
C ASP A 512 10.60 26.97 -21.59
N VAL A 513 10.42 26.98 -20.28
CA VAL A 513 11.34 27.59 -19.30
C VAL A 513 11.42 26.71 -18.06
N LYS A 514 12.40 26.94 -17.19
CA LYS A 514 12.37 26.40 -15.83
C LYS A 514 11.50 27.27 -14.93
N LEU A 515 10.84 26.67 -13.94
CA LEU A 515 10.04 27.40 -12.96
C LEU A 515 10.88 28.48 -12.23
N GLU A 516 12.13 28.18 -11.91
CA GLU A 516 13.09 29.13 -11.31
C GLU A 516 13.25 30.41 -12.14
N SER A 517 13.22 30.32 -13.47
CA SER A 517 13.33 31.47 -14.37
C SER A 517 12.11 32.39 -14.28
N ILE A 518 10.93 31.85 -13.97
CA ILE A 518 9.71 32.62 -13.70
C ILE A 518 9.86 33.36 -12.36
N LEU A 519 10.37 32.65 -11.34
CA LEU A 519 10.56 33.20 -9.99
C LEU A 519 11.68 34.25 -9.91
N ALA A 520 12.55 34.34 -10.92
CA ALA A 520 13.63 35.33 -11.00
C ALA A 520 13.16 36.79 -11.23
N GLY A 521 11.86 37.02 -11.48
CA GLY A 521 11.24 38.35 -11.38
C GLY A 521 10.45 38.82 -12.60
N SER A 522 10.64 38.22 -13.77
CA SER A 522 9.81 38.48 -14.97
C SER A 522 9.90 37.34 -15.99
N PHE A 523 8.85 37.13 -16.79
CA PHE A 523 8.87 36.17 -17.89
C PHE A 523 8.00 36.63 -19.07
N ASP A 524 8.33 36.12 -20.26
CA ASP A 524 7.56 36.36 -21.50
C ASP A 524 6.33 35.46 -21.53
N ALA A 525 5.17 36.05 -21.82
CA ALA A 525 3.89 35.43 -21.57
C ALA A 525 2.84 35.68 -22.65
N MET A 526 1.82 34.82 -22.63
CA MET A 526 0.58 34.95 -23.39
C MET A 526 -0.63 34.89 -22.45
N LEU A 527 -1.75 35.49 -22.85
CA LEU A 527 -3.02 35.49 -22.13
C LEU A 527 -4.06 34.74 -22.97
N GLU A 528 -4.66 33.71 -22.39
CA GLU A 528 -5.63 32.84 -23.06
C GLU A 528 -6.92 32.70 -22.23
N LYS A 529 -8.07 32.63 -22.92
CA LYS A 529 -9.38 32.34 -22.32
C LYS A 529 -9.67 30.84 -22.45
N GLY A 530 -9.59 30.11 -21.33
CA GLY A 530 -9.72 28.65 -21.30
C GLY A 530 -8.40 27.90 -21.49
N LEU A 531 -8.42 26.59 -21.20
CA LEU A 531 -7.32 25.66 -21.53
C LEU A 531 -7.62 24.92 -22.84
N PRO A 532 -6.59 24.39 -23.53
CA PRO A 532 -6.78 23.46 -24.63
C PRO A 532 -7.59 22.23 -24.21
N ALA A 533 -8.51 21.78 -25.05
CA ALA A 533 -9.29 20.56 -24.83
C ALA A 533 -9.24 19.64 -26.06
N LYS A 534 -9.29 18.32 -25.85
CA LYS A 534 -9.26 17.33 -26.95
C LYS A 534 -10.41 17.61 -27.92
N ASN A 535 -10.13 17.59 -29.22
CA ASN A 535 -11.13 17.77 -30.28
C ASN A 535 -11.89 19.12 -30.22
N GLN A 536 -11.35 20.13 -29.53
CA GLN A 536 -11.88 21.48 -29.51
C GLN A 536 -10.90 22.45 -30.18
N PRO A 537 -11.38 23.57 -30.75
CA PRO A 537 -10.50 24.62 -31.24
C PRO A 537 -9.60 25.14 -30.11
N PRO A 538 -8.39 25.64 -30.43
CA PRO A 538 -7.48 26.19 -29.43
C PRO A 538 -8.15 27.34 -28.65
N PRO A 539 -7.77 27.54 -27.38
CA PRO A 539 -8.34 28.60 -26.56
C PRO A 539 -8.11 29.97 -27.21
N GLN A 540 -9.04 30.89 -26.99
CA GLN A 540 -8.94 32.24 -27.54
C GLN A 540 -7.71 32.94 -26.93
N ARG A 541 -6.72 33.25 -27.76
CA ARG A 541 -5.58 34.07 -27.37
C ARG A 541 -5.97 35.54 -27.35
N CYS A 542 -6.02 36.12 -26.16
CA CYS A 542 -6.41 37.51 -25.93
C CYS A 542 -5.22 38.47 -26.09
N ALA A 543 -4.02 38.04 -25.69
CA ALA A 543 -2.78 38.79 -25.87
C ALA A 543 -1.58 37.81 -25.94
N SER A 544 -0.48 38.23 -26.57
CA SER A 544 0.76 37.47 -26.69
C SER A 544 1.96 38.41 -26.58
N ASP A 545 3.15 37.83 -26.35
CA ASP A 545 4.44 38.52 -26.47
C ASP A 545 4.58 39.74 -25.55
N PHE A 546 4.03 39.62 -24.34
CA PHE A 546 4.17 40.61 -23.28
C PHE A 546 4.98 40.05 -22.12
N LYS A 547 5.51 40.95 -21.27
CA LYS A 547 6.29 40.56 -20.10
C LYS A 547 5.48 40.73 -18.82
N VAL A 548 5.36 39.66 -18.04
CA VAL A 548 4.89 39.71 -16.65
C VAL A 548 6.04 40.20 -15.78
N THR A 549 5.82 41.18 -14.91
CA THR A 549 6.89 41.82 -14.10
C THR A 549 6.48 41.93 -12.63
N ASN A 550 7.41 42.39 -11.77
CA ASN A 550 7.18 42.61 -10.33
C ASN A 550 6.59 41.37 -9.62
N ILE A 551 7.11 40.20 -9.99
CA ILE A 551 6.65 38.92 -9.44
C ILE A 551 7.01 38.84 -7.97
N LYS A 552 6.01 38.63 -7.12
CA LYS A 552 6.17 38.37 -5.68
C LYS A 552 5.49 37.06 -5.33
N VAL A 553 6.24 36.18 -4.67
CA VAL A 553 5.74 34.89 -4.19
C VAL A 553 4.92 35.13 -2.92
N LEU A 554 3.63 34.79 -2.96
CA LEU A 554 2.78 34.74 -1.78
C LEU A 554 2.89 33.37 -1.12
N LYS A 555 2.84 32.31 -1.93
CA LYS A 555 3.05 30.93 -1.51
C LYS A 555 3.83 30.15 -2.57
N ASN A 556 4.79 29.34 -2.15
CA ASN A 556 5.49 28.37 -2.97
C ASN A 556 5.75 27.13 -2.11
N THR A 557 4.73 26.29 -1.99
CA THR A 557 4.79 25.08 -1.17
C THR A 557 5.06 23.87 -2.07
N PRO A 558 6.18 23.15 -1.89
CA PRO A 558 6.37 21.88 -2.57
C PRO A 558 5.32 20.86 -2.14
N ILE A 559 4.81 20.09 -3.09
CA ILE A 559 3.78 19.06 -2.88
C ILE A 559 4.28 17.66 -3.25
N ASP A 560 5.59 17.44 -3.15
CA ASP A 560 6.17 16.09 -3.16
C ASP A 560 5.57 15.25 -2.04
N SER A 561 5.48 13.93 -2.24
CA SER A 561 4.72 13.07 -1.34
C SER A 561 5.26 13.06 0.11
N LYS A 562 6.56 13.31 0.28
CA LYS A 562 7.23 13.45 1.58
C LYS A 562 6.78 14.68 2.39
N TYR A 563 6.21 15.69 1.74
CA TYR A 563 5.69 16.90 2.39
C TYR A 563 4.17 16.89 2.57
N LEU A 564 3.49 15.85 2.08
CA LEU A 564 2.05 15.69 2.21
C LEU A 564 1.68 15.02 3.54
N ASP A 565 0.53 15.41 4.07
CA ASP A 565 -0.13 14.75 5.19
C ASP A 565 -0.61 13.35 4.78
N ARG A 566 -0.60 12.43 5.75
CA ARG A 566 -1.05 11.03 5.52
C ARG A 566 -2.56 10.90 5.38
N SER A 567 -3.29 11.83 5.98
CA SER A 567 -4.74 11.88 6.00
C SER A 567 -5.18 13.30 5.71
N PHE A 568 -6.35 13.44 5.09
CA PHE A 568 -6.97 14.75 4.95
C PHE A 568 -7.21 15.39 6.31
N PRO A 569 -7.10 16.72 6.42
CA PRO A 569 -7.48 17.43 7.63
C PRO A 569 -8.99 17.32 7.88
N ASP A 570 -9.39 17.51 9.13
CA ASP A 570 -10.82 17.48 9.50
C ASP A 570 -11.60 18.60 8.85
N HIS A 571 -11.00 19.77 8.63
CA HIS A 571 -11.62 20.91 7.97
C HIS A 571 -10.89 21.25 6.68
N MET A 572 -11.62 21.83 5.73
CA MET A 572 -11.01 22.30 4.48
C MET A 572 -10.46 23.72 4.61
N TYR A 573 -9.22 23.92 4.19
CA TYR A 573 -8.50 25.19 4.32
C TYR A 573 -8.10 25.77 2.96
N PHE A 574 -8.13 27.10 2.87
CA PHE A 574 -7.80 27.87 1.68
C PHE A 574 -6.82 28.98 2.03
N TYR A 575 -5.87 29.28 1.16
CA TYR A 575 -5.19 30.56 1.18
C TYR A 575 -6.17 31.66 0.78
N LEU A 576 -6.19 32.76 1.53
CA LEU A 576 -7.02 33.95 1.28
C LEU A 576 -6.11 35.17 1.07
N TYR A 577 -6.17 35.78 -0.11
CA TYR A 577 -5.29 36.89 -0.49
C TYR A 577 -6.01 37.85 -1.45
N GLY A 578 -5.37 38.97 -1.76
CA GLY A 578 -5.90 39.95 -2.72
C GLY A 578 -5.73 41.38 -2.24
N THR A 579 -6.63 42.24 -2.68
CA THR A 579 -6.72 43.64 -2.28
C THR A 579 -7.91 43.86 -1.35
N LYS A 580 -8.08 45.09 -0.88
CA LYS A 580 -9.28 45.49 -0.13
C LYS A 580 -10.56 45.36 -0.96
N ASP A 581 -10.49 45.46 -2.28
CA ASP A 581 -11.67 45.45 -3.14
C ASP A 581 -11.95 44.04 -3.69
N GLN A 582 -10.90 43.29 -4.03
CA GLN A 582 -11.01 41.95 -4.61
C GLN A 582 -10.19 40.93 -3.80
N ARG A 583 -10.88 39.93 -3.24
CA ARG A 583 -10.27 38.83 -2.50
C ARG A 583 -10.37 37.54 -3.29
N HIS A 584 -9.42 36.64 -3.09
CA HIS A 584 -9.24 35.41 -3.84
C HIS A 584 -8.96 34.27 -2.87
N ILE A 585 -9.36 33.06 -3.27
CA ILE A 585 -9.06 31.83 -2.53
C ILE A 585 -8.43 30.77 -3.42
N GLU A 586 -7.55 29.98 -2.81
CA GLU A 586 -6.91 28.80 -3.40
C GLU A 586 -6.85 27.68 -2.35
N HIS A 587 -7.40 26.51 -2.65
CA HIS A 587 -7.45 25.36 -1.74
C HIS A 587 -6.06 24.87 -1.35
N MET A 588 -5.77 24.69 -0.06
CA MET A 588 -4.47 24.18 0.40
C MET A 588 -4.31 22.69 0.05
N LEU A 589 -3.29 22.35 -0.75
CA LEU A 589 -3.07 20.98 -1.21
C LEU A 589 -2.15 20.22 -0.25
N VAL A 590 -2.69 19.81 0.90
CA VAL A 590 -1.90 19.18 1.97
C VAL A 590 -1.87 17.66 1.91
N SER A 591 -2.79 17.01 1.20
CA SER A 591 -2.88 15.55 1.02
C SER A 591 -3.17 15.19 -0.45
N SER A 592 -2.86 13.96 -0.87
CA SER A 592 -3.17 13.45 -2.23
C SER A 592 -3.90 12.10 -2.15
N SER A 593 -4.80 11.76 -3.09
CA SER A 593 -5.28 12.50 -4.27
C SER A 593 -6.20 13.68 -3.88
N ASN A 594 -6.26 14.78 -4.63
CA ASN A 594 -7.01 15.98 -4.21
C ASN A 594 -7.74 16.67 -5.37
N ALA A 595 -8.38 17.81 -5.14
CA ALA A 595 -8.89 18.71 -6.18
C ALA A 595 -8.33 20.12 -5.95
N GLN A 596 -7.81 20.74 -7.01
CA GLN A 596 -7.51 22.17 -7.01
C GLN A 596 -8.83 22.92 -7.05
N LEU A 597 -9.09 23.78 -6.07
CA LEU A 597 -10.30 24.59 -6.00
C LEU A 597 -9.91 26.07 -5.84
N THR A 598 -10.26 26.87 -6.84
CA THR A 598 -9.87 28.28 -6.94
C THR A 598 -11.11 29.13 -7.16
N SER A 599 -11.21 30.27 -6.50
CA SER A 599 -12.24 31.28 -6.81
C SER A 599 -11.68 32.68 -6.62
N ASP A 600 -12.01 33.58 -7.53
CA ASP A 600 -11.64 34.99 -7.44
C ASP A 600 -12.82 35.87 -7.03
N GLN A 601 -12.55 37.09 -6.58
CA GLN A 601 -13.55 38.08 -6.18
C GLN A 601 -14.59 37.52 -5.18
N VAL A 602 -14.13 36.73 -4.21
CA VAL A 602 -15.00 36.22 -3.15
C VAL A 602 -15.50 37.38 -2.28
N ASN A 603 -16.77 37.32 -1.89
CA ASN A 603 -17.39 38.34 -1.03
C ASN A 603 -17.42 37.84 0.41
N LEU A 604 -16.76 38.56 1.31
CA LEU A 604 -16.72 38.27 2.73
C LEU A 604 -17.71 39.17 3.49
N ASN A 605 -18.65 38.54 4.17
CA ASN A 605 -19.54 39.19 5.13
C ASN A 605 -19.14 38.77 6.55
N LEU A 606 -18.27 39.57 7.17
CA LEU A 606 -17.67 39.27 8.47
C LEU A 606 -18.58 39.79 9.58
N SER A 607 -19.03 38.88 10.45
CA SER A 607 -19.82 39.21 11.63
C SER A 607 -18.93 39.52 12.85
N ASN A 608 -17.66 39.11 12.81
CA ASN A 608 -16.68 39.39 13.85
C ASN A 608 -15.28 39.60 13.23
N GLY A 609 -14.52 40.54 13.78
CA GLY A 609 -13.18 40.89 13.32
C GLY A 609 -13.16 41.73 12.02
N THR A 610 -11.98 42.25 11.68
CA THR A 610 -11.73 43.00 10.43
C THR A 610 -10.39 42.60 9.83
N LEU A 611 -10.28 42.61 8.50
CA LEU A 611 -9.05 42.30 7.79
C LEU A 611 -8.38 43.58 7.31
N SER A 612 -7.07 43.73 7.57
CA SER A 612 -6.30 44.84 7.02
C SER A 612 -5.76 44.52 5.62
N GLU A 613 -5.40 45.55 4.85
CA GLU A 613 -4.70 45.36 3.56
C GLU A 613 -3.36 44.64 3.75
N ALA A 614 -2.66 44.90 4.86
CA ALA A 614 -1.40 44.23 5.19
C ALA A 614 -1.59 42.73 5.45
N ASP A 615 -2.73 42.33 6.04
CA ASP A 615 -3.08 40.92 6.23
C ASP A 615 -3.32 40.23 4.88
N LEU A 616 -4.13 40.84 3.99
CA LEU A 616 -4.43 40.30 2.66
C LEU A 616 -3.21 40.25 1.73
N ALA A 617 -2.29 41.22 1.86
CA ALA A 617 -1.05 41.24 1.10
C ALA A 617 -0.06 40.14 1.51
N LYS A 618 -0.10 39.70 2.77
CA LYS A 618 0.72 38.58 3.27
C LYS A 618 0.13 37.21 2.95
N GLY A 619 -1.17 37.14 2.72
CA GLY A 619 -1.91 35.88 2.64
C GLY A 619 -2.37 35.43 4.02
N LEU A 620 -3.67 35.15 4.12
CA LEU A 620 -4.34 34.59 5.28
C LEU A 620 -4.73 33.14 5.00
N ILE A 621 -5.23 32.45 6.02
CA ILE A 621 -5.85 31.14 5.86
C ILE A 621 -7.32 31.24 6.21
N LEU A 622 -8.17 30.74 5.31
CA LEU A 622 -9.62 30.64 5.45
C LEU A 622 -9.98 29.17 5.65
N ARG A 623 -10.72 28.86 6.72
CA ARG A 623 -11.28 27.55 7.00
C ARG A 623 -12.77 27.54 6.66
N LEU A 624 -13.25 26.48 6.02
CA LEU A 624 -14.67 26.21 5.89
C LEU A 624 -15.20 25.52 7.15
N ASP A 625 -16.07 26.19 7.90
CA ASP A 625 -16.50 25.71 9.24
C ASP A 625 -17.48 24.54 9.18
N THR A 626 -18.14 24.33 8.05
CA THR A 626 -19.16 23.28 7.87
C THR A 626 -18.75 22.21 6.87
N ILE A 627 -17.54 22.29 6.31
CA ILE A 627 -17.05 21.35 5.31
C ILE A 627 -15.83 20.63 5.87
N HIS A 628 -15.95 19.30 5.90
CA HIS A 628 -14.91 18.42 6.38
C HIS A 628 -14.18 17.78 5.20
N GLU A 629 -12.89 18.04 5.05
CA GLU A 629 -12.12 17.66 3.85
C GLU A 629 -12.03 16.14 3.70
N ASN A 630 -11.73 15.45 4.80
CA ASN A 630 -11.75 13.99 4.91
C ASN A 630 -13.09 13.31 4.56
N ILE A 631 -14.20 14.04 4.55
CA ILE A 631 -15.51 13.48 4.15
C ILE A 631 -15.78 13.69 2.66
N VAL A 632 -15.30 14.80 2.09
CA VAL A 632 -15.65 15.22 0.72
C VAL A 632 -14.57 14.92 -0.31
N LEU A 633 -13.35 14.58 0.12
CA LEU A 633 -12.23 14.19 -0.73
C LEU A 633 -11.68 12.79 -0.39
N PRO A 634 -11.06 12.10 -1.36
CA PRO A 634 -10.89 12.50 -2.76
C PRO A 634 -12.21 12.39 -3.56
N VAL A 635 -12.38 13.27 -4.54
CA VAL A 635 -13.44 13.13 -5.56
C VAL A 635 -12.92 12.30 -6.72
N LEU A 636 -13.75 11.42 -7.28
CA LEU A 636 -13.40 10.71 -8.51
C LEU A 636 -13.27 11.71 -9.66
N PRO A 637 -12.14 11.79 -10.36
CA PRO A 637 -12.02 12.66 -11.52
C PRO A 637 -13.07 12.31 -12.59
N PRO A 638 -13.62 13.28 -13.34
CA PRO A 638 -13.35 14.72 -13.34
C PRO A 638 -14.30 15.52 -12.42
N ASN A 639 -14.81 14.93 -11.33
CA ASN A 639 -15.88 15.55 -10.56
C ASN A 639 -15.41 16.71 -9.67
N THR A 640 -16.28 17.70 -9.51
CA THR A 640 -16.11 18.81 -8.57
C THR A 640 -16.89 18.54 -7.27
N PRO A 641 -16.33 18.87 -6.09
CA PRO A 641 -17.09 18.81 -4.84
C PRO A 641 -18.39 19.65 -4.93
N PRO A 642 -19.58 19.09 -4.61
CA PRO A 642 -20.86 19.76 -4.86
C PRO A 642 -21.06 21.13 -4.19
N PHE A 643 -20.30 21.40 -3.11
CA PHE A 643 -20.35 22.67 -2.39
C PHE A 643 -19.57 23.80 -3.09
N PHE A 644 -18.65 23.50 -4.00
CA PHE A 644 -17.78 24.48 -4.65
C PHE A 644 -18.37 24.93 -6.00
N LYS A 645 -19.39 25.79 -5.93
CA LYS A 645 -20.11 26.32 -7.11
C LYS A 645 -20.13 27.86 -7.08
N PRO A 646 -20.17 28.53 -8.25
CA PRO A 646 -20.25 29.98 -8.31
C PRO A 646 -21.35 30.53 -7.42
N GLU A 647 -21.07 31.64 -6.75
CA GLU A 647 -22.03 32.35 -5.88
C GLU A 647 -22.57 31.56 -4.68
N LYS A 648 -22.03 30.38 -4.37
CA LYS A 648 -22.40 29.63 -3.16
C LYS A 648 -21.88 30.35 -1.92
N GLU A 649 -22.74 30.48 -0.92
CA GLU A 649 -22.38 31.01 0.39
C GLU A 649 -21.97 29.88 1.35
N LEU A 650 -20.86 30.09 2.07
CA LEU A 650 -20.23 29.15 2.99
C LEU A 650 -19.85 29.85 4.29
N LYS A 651 -19.94 29.15 5.43
CA LYS A 651 -19.48 29.67 6.74
C LYS A 651 -17.98 29.54 6.85
N VAL A 652 -17.32 30.61 7.30
CA VAL A 652 -15.86 30.69 7.31
C VAL A 652 -15.30 31.31 8.58
N SER A 653 -14.11 30.81 8.93
CA SER A 653 -13.23 31.36 9.96
C SER A 653 -11.88 31.69 9.34
N ILE A 654 -11.30 32.83 9.69
CA ILE A 654 -10.08 33.36 9.07
C ILE A 654 -8.98 33.48 10.11
N PHE A 655 -7.78 33.04 9.73
CA PHE A 655 -6.59 32.95 10.57
C PHE A 655 -5.43 33.65 9.88
N ARG A 656 -4.50 34.17 10.69
CA ARG A 656 -3.18 34.52 10.14
C ARG A 656 -2.46 33.23 9.79
N ASP A 657 -1.80 33.23 8.64
CA ASP A 657 -0.91 32.13 8.29
C ASP A 657 0.29 32.12 9.27
N PRO A 658 0.49 31.05 10.06
CA PRO A 658 1.61 30.96 10.97
C PRO A 658 2.93 30.64 10.25
N HIS A 659 2.88 30.34 8.95
CA HIS A 659 3.99 29.82 8.18
C HIS A 659 4.54 30.83 7.18
N ALA A 660 5.83 30.68 6.87
CA ALA A 660 6.49 31.43 5.79
C ALA A 660 5.88 31.10 4.41
N ALA A 661 6.21 31.89 3.40
CA ALA A 661 5.71 31.71 2.04
C ALA A 661 6.19 30.40 1.38
N ASP A 662 7.37 29.93 1.78
CA ASP A 662 8.07 28.72 1.29
C ASP A 662 7.93 27.52 2.23
N ALA A 663 7.09 27.62 3.26
CA ALA A 663 6.85 26.52 4.18
C ALA A 663 6.21 25.31 3.49
N HIS A 664 6.58 24.13 3.96
CA HIS A 664 6.08 22.85 3.46
C HIS A 664 5.63 21.96 4.62
N GLY A 665 4.75 21.01 4.29
CA GLY A 665 4.29 20.03 5.26
C GLY A 665 5.32 18.95 5.59
N PRO A 666 4.89 17.88 6.29
CA PRO A 666 3.51 17.68 6.77
C PRO A 666 3.12 18.63 7.92
N GLY A 667 1.82 18.76 8.19
CA GLY A 667 1.29 19.46 9.36
C GLY A 667 1.03 20.95 9.17
N LEU A 668 0.87 21.45 7.93
CA LEU A 668 0.60 22.87 7.68
C LEU A 668 -0.73 23.34 8.31
N THR A 669 -1.71 22.44 8.45
CA THR A 669 -3.02 22.74 9.05
C THR A 669 -3.07 22.50 10.56
N THR A 670 -2.09 21.80 11.14
CA THR A 670 -2.10 21.40 12.55
C THR A 670 -2.22 22.59 13.51
N PRO A 671 -1.46 23.70 13.36
CA PRO A 671 -1.59 24.85 14.25
C PRO A 671 -2.96 25.53 14.18
N LEU A 672 -3.70 25.36 13.08
CA LEU A 672 -4.97 26.03 12.83
C LEU A 672 -6.14 25.34 13.51
N SER A 673 -6.02 24.05 13.80
CA SER A 673 -7.08 23.24 14.44
C SER A 673 -7.51 23.80 15.80
N THR A 674 -6.57 24.36 16.57
CA THR A 674 -6.80 24.95 17.89
C THR A 674 -6.65 26.47 17.92
N ALA A 675 -6.34 27.12 16.79
CA ALA A 675 -6.14 28.55 16.74
C ALA A 675 -7.45 29.32 16.94
N THR A 676 -7.35 30.52 17.50
CA THR A 676 -8.49 31.47 17.54
C THR A 676 -8.52 32.25 16.22
N PRO A 677 -9.66 32.30 15.52
CA PRO A 677 -9.76 33.08 14.28
C PRO A 677 -9.67 34.58 14.57
N ILE A 678 -9.04 35.32 13.66
CA ILE A 678 -8.98 36.78 13.71
C ILE A 678 -10.25 37.44 13.17
N ALA A 679 -11.02 36.71 12.36
CA ALA A 679 -12.32 37.11 11.85
C ALA A 679 -13.16 35.88 11.50
N SER A 680 -14.49 36.04 11.50
CA SER A 680 -15.43 34.98 11.14
C SER A 680 -16.69 35.56 10.50
N GLY A 681 -17.37 34.76 9.68
CA GLY A 681 -18.61 35.18 9.03
C GLY A 681 -19.01 34.22 7.91
N THR A 682 -19.47 34.78 6.80
CA THR A 682 -19.74 34.02 5.57
C THR A 682 -18.89 34.50 4.41
N MET A 683 -18.60 33.59 3.49
CA MET A 683 -17.97 33.86 2.21
C MET A 683 -18.92 33.41 1.10
N LYS A 684 -19.24 34.30 0.18
CA LYS A 684 -19.89 33.97 -1.09
C LYS A 684 -18.81 33.80 -2.16
N LEU A 685 -18.75 32.63 -2.79
CA LEU A 685 -17.83 32.36 -3.91
C LEU A 685 -18.07 33.35 -5.06
N GLY A 686 -17.03 33.64 -5.82
CA GLY A 686 -17.11 34.51 -6.99
C GLY A 686 -17.91 33.89 -8.14
N LYS A 687 -18.01 34.65 -9.24
CA LYS A 687 -18.60 34.14 -10.48
C LYS A 687 -17.66 33.17 -11.21
N MET A 688 -16.34 33.34 -11.07
CA MET A 688 -15.37 32.35 -11.53
C MET A 688 -15.00 31.43 -10.38
N THR A 689 -15.19 30.15 -10.64
CA THR A 689 -14.66 29.05 -9.85
C THR A 689 -13.93 28.13 -10.81
N TYR A 690 -12.70 27.74 -10.47
CA TYR A 690 -11.95 26.71 -11.17
C TYR A 690 -11.83 25.48 -10.26
N THR A 691 -11.87 24.32 -10.90
CA THR A 691 -11.86 23.02 -10.26
C THR A 691 -11.08 22.06 -11.14
N ASP A 692 -10.06 21.42 -10.58
CA ASP A 692 -9.33 20.36 -11.27
C ASP A 692 -8.99 19.20 -10.34
N SER A 693 -9.66 18.08 -10.57
CA SER A 693 -9.34 16.78 -9.98
C SER A 693 -8.60 15.87 -10.98
N THR A 694 -8.45 16.29 -12.23
CA THR A 694 -7.94 15.43 -13.31
C THR A 694 -6.46 15.68 -13.55
N LEU A 695 -6.03 16.90 -13.90
CA LEU A 695 -4.60 17.16 -14.17
C LEU A 695 -3.79 17.09 -12.87
N LEU A 696 -4.33 17.60 -11.77
CA LEU A 696 -3.70 17.53 -10.45
C LEU A 696 -3.30 16.10 -10.03
N ASN A 697 -4.20 15.13 -10.24
CA ASN A 697 -3.95 13.72 -9.93
C ASN A 697 -3.50 12.90 -11.14
N GLY A 698 -3.41 13.51 -12.32
CA GLY A 698 -3.21 12.83 -13.58
C GLY A 698 -1.83 12.20 -13.69
N ASN A 699 -1.73 11.15 -14.48
CA ASN A 699 -0.45 10.50 -14.76
C ASN A 699 -0.07 10.71 -16.23
N PRO A 700 0.88 11.61 -16.51
CA PRO A 700 1.24 11.92 -17.89
C PRO A 700 1.99 10.79 -18.59
N ALA A 701 2.31 9.68 -17.91
CA ALA A 701 2.96 8.51 -18.49
C ALA A 701 1.99 7.49 -19.11
N LEU A 702 0.67 7.75 -19.16
CA LEU A 702 -0.31 6.83 -19.74
C LEU A 702 -1.05 7.41 -20.96
N ASP A 703 -1.39 6.48 -21.85
CA ASP A 703 -2.23 6.60 -23.06
C ASP A 703 -1.55 7.08 -24.35
N GLY A 704 -0.44 6.43 -24.74
CA GLY A 704 0.07 6.55 -26.11
C GLY A 704 0.64 7.93 -26.48
N THR A 705 0.97 8.77 -25.49
CA THR A 705 1.62 10.08 -25.68
C THR A 705 3.14 10.02 -25.65
N LEU A 706 3.72 8.92 -25.17
CA LEU A 706 4.97 8.40 -25.72
C LEU A 706 4.63 7.67 -27.03
N GLU A 707 3.97 8.35 -27.98
CA GLU A 707 4.12 7.97 -29.37
C GLU A 707 5.63 8.02 -29.60
N GLU A 708 6.24 6.86 -29.82
CA GLU A 708 7.43 6.80 -30.66
C GLU A 708 7.00 7.46 -31.98
N LYS A 709 7.17 8.78 -32.08
CA LYS A 709 7.22 9.41 -33.40
C LYS A 709 8.25 8.59 -34.16
N GLU A 710 7.86 8.03 -35.30
CA GLU A 710 8.76 7.25 -36.15
C GLU A 710 10.13 7.94 -36.21
N GLY A 711 11.19 7.24 -35.76
CA GLY A 711 12.56 7.74 -35.73
C GLY A 711 13.19 8.05 -34.36
N VAL A 712 12.66 7.54 -33.22
CA VAL A 712 13.26 7.73 -31.88
C VAL A 712 14.08 6.52 -31.37
N SER A 713 14.05 5.40 -32.11
CA SER A 713 15.03 4.31 -31.95
C SER A 713 16.45 4.87 -32.18
N GLY A 714 17.27 4.93 -31.13
CA GLY A 714 18.64 5.47 -31.16
C GLY A 714 18.84 6.86 -30.54
N LYS A 715 17.79 7.51 -30.01
CA LYS A 715 17.89 8.82 -29.35
C LYS A 715 18.25 8.74 -27.86
N THR A 716 18.96 9.74 -27.34
CA THR A 716 19.36 9.85 -25.92
C THR A 716 18.14 10.08 -25.00
N LEU A 717 18.27 9.84 -23.70
CA LEU A 717 17.23 10.14 -22.70
C LEU A 717 16.81 11.62 -22.78
N GLU A 718 17.76 12.53 -22.96
CA GLU A 718 17.50 13.96 -23.11
C GLU A 718 16.66 14.28 -24.36
N GLU A 719 16.94 13.64 -25.49
CA GLU A 719 16.16 13.79 -26.72
C GLU A 719 14.75 13.21 -26.61
N ARG A 720 14.59 12.12 -25.84
CA ARG A 720 13.28 11.50 -25.55
C ARG A 720 12.46 12.36 -24.60
N LEU A 721 13.06 12.84 -23.52
CA LEU A 721 12.43 13.78 -22.58
C LEU A 721 11.98 15.06 -23.32
N LYS A 722 12.80 15.57 -24.23
CA LYS A 722 12.47 16.75 -25.06
C LYS A 722 11.39 16.49 -26.13
N ALA A 723 11.28 15.25 -26.61
CA ALA A 723 10.25 14.83 -27.57
C ALA A 723 8.90 14.50 -26.92
N THR A 724 8.92 14.08 -25.66
CA THR A 724 7.74 13.70 -24.87
C THR A 724 7.16 14.96 -24.26
N ARG A 725 6.25 15.61 -24.98
CA ARG A 725 5.62 16.86 -24.54
C ARG A 725 4.42 16.59 -23.65
N ARG A 726 4.20 17.49 -22.68
CA ARG A 726 2.92 17.61 -21.99
C ARG A 726 1.84 17.97 -23.02
N ASN A 727 0.70 17.28 -22.96
CA ASN A 727 -0.54 17.78 -23.53
C ASN A 727 -1.41 18.24 -22.36
N PHE A 728 -1.82 19.52 -22.32
CA PHE A 728 -2.85 20.05 -21.39
C PHE A 728 -4.26 19.53 -21.69
N ILE A 729 -4.35 18.34 -22.27
CA ILE A 729 -5.61 17.70 -22.59
C ILE A 729 -6.01 16.95 -21.32
N ALA A 730 -7.13 17.34 -20.71
CA ALA A 730 -7.72 16.57 -19.63
C ALA A 730 -7.84 15.09 -20.04
N GLU A 731 -7.42 14.17 -19.16
CA GLU A 731 -7.55 12.73 -19.39
C GLU A 731 -9.00 12.40 -19.78
N ASP A 732 -9.16 11.46 -20.71
CA ASP A 732 -10.48 10.88 -20.96
C ASP A 732 -10.97 10.26 -19.65
N PRO A 733 -12.15 10.65 -19.11
CA PRO A 733 -12.72 10.05 -17.90
C PRO A 733 -12.79 8.51 -17.94
N GLN A 734 -12.80 7.92 -19.13
CA GLN A 734 -12.79 6.46 -19.33
C GLN A 734 -11.41 5.82 -19.06
N ASN A 735 -10.32 6.58 -19.16
CA ASN A 735 -8.93 6.09 -19.08
C ASN A 735 -8.12 6.59 -17.87
N ILE A 736 -8.75 6.89 -16.74
CA ILE A 736 -8.01 7.18 -15.50
C ILE A 736 -7.10 5.99 -15.14
N ASP A 737 -5.82 6.28 -14.88
CA ASP A 737 -4.79 5.28 -14.57
C ASP A 737 -5.25 4.33 -13.43
N PRO A 738 -5.22 3.00 -13.66
CA PRO A 738 -5.56 1.99 -12.66
C PRO A 738 -4.85 2.13 -11.31
N TYR A 739 -3.62 2.65 -11.27
CA TYR A 739 -2.91 2.93 -10.02
C TYR A 739 -3.71 3.89 -9.13
N TYR A 740 -4.20 5.00 -9.68
CA TYR A 740 -5.00 5.97 -8.93
C TYR A 740 -6.40 5.44 -8.64
N LYS A 741 -7.02 4.67 -9.56
CA LYS A 741 -8.27 3.96 -9.24
C LYS A 741 -8.12 3.03 -8.03
N ARG A 742 -6.98 2.34 -7.89
CA ARG A 742 -6.69 1.46 -6.73
C ARG A 742 -6.38 2.26 -5.46
N ARG A 743 -5.57 3.32 -5.57
CA ARG A 743 -5.23 4.22 -4.46
C ARG A 743 -6.46 4.93 -3.92
N ASP A 744 -7.27 5.49 -4.81
CA ASP A 744 -8.50 6.22 -4.47
C ASP A 744 -9.61 5.28 -3.98
N LYS A 745 -9.71 4.04 -4.50
CA LYS A 745 -10.60 3.03 -3.91
C LYS A 745 -10.15 2.64 -2.50
N LYS A 746 -8.86 2.44 -2.25
CA LYS A 746 -8.35 2.17 -0.89
C LYS A 746 -8.61 3.35 0.05
N ALA A 747 -8.39 4.58 -0.39
CA ALA A 747 -8.66 5.79 0.39
C ALA A 747 -10.17 5.97 0.68
N ALA A 748 -11.03 5.83 -0.34
CA ALA A 748 -12.48 5.95 -0.22
C ALA A 748 -13.08 4.83 0.65
N TRP A 749 -12.55 3.61 0.57
CA TRP A 749 -13.03 2.47 1.38
C TRP A 749 -12.54 2.55 2.84
N ARG A 750 -11.28 2.99 3.09
CA ARG A 750 -10.78 3.27 4.44
C ARG A 750 -11.58 4.39 5.12
N HIS A 751 -11.87 5.50 4.43
CA HIS A 751 -12.69 6.59 5.00
C HIS A 751 -14.13 6.18 5.31
N TYR A 752 -14.77 5.35 4.47
CA TYR A 752 -16.11 4.87 4.76
C TYR A 752 -16.16 3.98 6.01
N LEU A 753 -15.13 3.16 6.24
CA LEU A 753 -15.17 2.08 7.22
C LEU A 753 -14.63 2.47 8.61
N GLU A 754 -13.56 3.27 8.66
CA GLU A 754 -12.92 3.70 9.93
C GLU A 754 -13.81 4.68 10.72
N ASP A 755 -14.62 5.50 10.02
CA ASP A 755 -15.53 6.48 10.66
C ASP A 755 -16.91 5.88 11.01
N LYS A 756 -17.43 4.96 10.20
CA LYS A 756 -18.76 4.37 10.43
C LYS A 756 -18.77 3.22 11.44
N MET A 757 -17.66 2.51 11.65
CA MET A 757 -17.65 1.40 12.62
C MET A 757 -17.32 1.84 14.05
N SER A 758 -16.63 2.96 14.25
CA SER A 758 -16.35 3.51 15.59
C SER A 758 -17.55 4.23 16.21
N THR A 759 -18.54 4.63 15.41
CA THR A 759 -19.71 5.43 15.82
C THR A 759 -21.03 4.67 15.86
N ILE A 760 -21.09 3.43 15.36
CA ILE A 760 -22.24 2.54 15.62
C ILE A 760 -22.10 2.00 17.04
N GLY A 761 -22.57 2.79 17.99
CA GLY A 761 -22.92 2.28 19.31
C GLY A 761 -23.85 1.08 19.16
N HIS A 762 -23.55 0.03 19.91
CA HIS A 762 -24.40 -1.14 20.09
C HIS A 762 -25.82 -0.74 20.48
N ASP A 763 -26.73 -0.69 19.51
CA ASP A 763 -28.17 -0.62 19.75
C ASP A 763 -28.92 -1.50 18.75
N THR A 764 -28.63 -2.81 18.81
CA THR A 764 -29.49 -3.85 18.23
C THR A 764 -29.77 -4.93 19.28
N ALA A 765 -30.35 -4.53 20.40
CA ALA A 765 -31.01 -5.43 21.34
C ALA A 765 -32.30 -4.78 21.87
N GLY A 766 -33.29 -4.64 20.99
CA GLY A 766 -34.55 -4.00 21.34
C GLY A 766 -35.65 -4.13 20.28
N GLY A 767 -35.88 -5.35 19.77
CA GLY A 767 -37.04 -5.65 18.92
C GLY A 767 -38.05 -6.49 19.69
N GLY A 768 -39.15 -5.87 20.14
CA GLY A 768 -40.31 -6.55 20.73
C GLY A 768 -41.02 -7.49 19.73
N PRO A 769 -41.90 -8.38 20.21
CA PRO A 769 -42.42 -9.50 19.43
C PRO A 769 -43.46 -9.01 18.42
N HIS A 770 -43.13 -9.04 17.13
CA HIS A 770 -44.14 -8.95 16.08
C HIS A 770 -44.54 -10.34 15.60
N GLN A 771 -45.84 -10.61 15.75
CA GLN A 771 -46.57 -11.80 15.35
C GLN A 771 -46.34 -12.11 13.86
N SER A 772 -45.89 -13.33 13.57
CA SER A 772 -45.95 -13.90 12.24
C SER A 772 -47.38 -14.40 11.96
N HIS A 773 -48.07 -13.78 11.02
CA HIS A 773 -49.26 -14.36 10.43
C HIS A 773 -48.87 -15.45 9.43
N HIS A 774 -49.33 -16.66 9.73
CA HIS A 774 -49.42 -17.78 8.81
C HIS A 774 -50.12 -17.40 7.50
N HIS A 775 -49.56 -17.82 6.36
CA HIS A 775 -50.36 -18.44 5.32
C HIS A 775 -49.62 -19.62 4.68
N HIS A 776 -50.16 -20.81 4.92
CA HIS A 776 -50.02 -21.99 4.08
C HIS A 776 -50.53 -21.70 2.67
N GLN A 777 -49.81 -22.19 1.65
CA GLN A 777 -50.43 -23.01 0.61
C GLN A 777 -49.38 -23.86 -0.11
N SER A 778 -49.87 -25.01 -0.58
CA SER A 778 -49.21 -26.27 -0.87
C SER A 778 -49.21 -26.63 -2.36
N HIS A 779 -48.30 -27.52 -2.76
CA HIS A 779 -48.30 -28.39 -3.97
C HIS A 779 -48.14 -27.70 -5.35
N HIS A 780 -47.50 -28.23 -6.39
CA HIS A 780 -47.15 -29.57 -6.90
C HIS A 780 -45.81 -29.50 -7.68
N ILE A 781 -44.90 -30.49 -7.61
CA ILE A 781 -44.70 -31.62 -8.55
C ILE A 781 -44.80 -31.26 -10.04
N GLN A 782 -43.65 -31.19 -10.71
CA GLN A 782 -43.26 -32.10 -11.80
C GLN A 782 -41.73 -32.18 -11.92
#